data_AF-T1K5D1-F1
#
_entry.id   AF-T1K5D1-F1
#
_cell.length_a   1.000
_cell.length_b   1.000
_cell.length_c   1.000
_cell.angle_alpha   90.00
_cell.angle_beta   90.00
_cell.angle_gamma   90.00
#
_symmetry.space_group_name_H-M   'P 1'
#
loop_
_entity.id
_entity.type
_entity.pdbx_description
1 polymer ?
#
loop_
_entity_poly.entity_id
_entity_poly.type
_entity_poly.pdbx_seq_one_letter_code
_entity_poly.pdbx_strand_id
1 'polypeptide(L)'
;MVDNNEDKSESGDQADAVVEKEFLGEYIRECEDKFQQKAELRAQNDRQDYTSSEEDLQGLDCGVKKNCAFVKKLRNMTEGQKESLIKDMLSLNLSKYISEVAGALVEAKLKMSDIPMAIKICSLLHQRYSDFSSQLLDSWNKSLPKKPSDLANLNLSKMRIDIRFFAELITCGIFTLKEGLPILGNLLTLLVTSDKENHNNINIILTFCRHCGDDYAGLTPRKMRILSDKYGISLVKSDFLASDRQRGLRNLLKDYYKSLASHIVRDHKSLQSLERQNRRTLISKGELSEKRKEKFEQAQIAFQKLWSATQQMADILDEDLPELPLEAPDSLDDMDESTINLDISNRFKTSQEYDPSALWEDEDTRSFYEDIPDLKTLVPSILYKDSAKDGIKDRKDAAVPDKISKDEEGRAEDSATPVVGLMETVLEENEEETLNVDSEDDMLSNINEEEVNGVLTDEDSSKDAGQPSKDEKQSEGAKIVQPSPANKVVLEAFLTSLLSCVNRDIIDKAALNFCTNLNTKYTRKKLIRALFTVPRTRLDLLPFYSRLVATLAPVMPHVATDLVQLLKQDFKFHIRKKDQINIESKIKNVRFIGELVKFKIFPKSEALACLRLLLNDFVHHHIEMACNLLETCGRYLFRSPDSHHRCKLLLEQMMRKKSLLPYDSRYMTTIENAYYFANPPETQTIARHERPPMHEYIRKLLYKDLCRTNLDKILILIRKLDWDDPDVSSYAIKCFTSIWNVRFYNIRCVANLLAALIPYQDWVIPQVIDGVLEDIRLMMEINHPKYNQRRISIMRYIGEMYNYRLIESNVVFKILYSLITYGIYYNTPEVFSEIDPPDNLFRIRLICQVLETCGQYFNSGSSKKKLDCFIIVYQKYFWLKKSQEFYTDEYPFPVNLEILFKDTIHALRPKFKFAENLEDANQEVEKIFNELKPKLSELFPTLNVDPNAEQPIGDDEDKRLNSIVEVDEDLDSECNLPDMDESDDDNNSEIDRDRGSGDQGVKNRSSNLTNTDEGSDTEGEKERMVLDDRSMPPKLVECPEDDLFRKEFDRIMSESLISRGQEAIRGTLNDIVIPMNKLVAAKKSVAFSDIGSAASSKDEENSEKLNNNETPTLNLMVMTRAKGNKPLLKPVQVPIDSDLALSLKQKEEAERAEKQQVKKLTLHINERREMEETMTDKNNSMLVINFNRDSRRKYQHPKGAPDIDLIFGSK
;
A
#
# COMPACT_ATOMS: atom_id res chain seq x y z
N MET A 1 48.86 1.00 -28.95
CA MET A 1 47.78 1.50 -29.83
C MET A 1 46.75 2.26 -29.00
N VAL A 2 47.16 3.34 -28.31
CA VAL A 2 46.29 4.21 -27.51
C VAL A 2 46.81 5.66 -27.60
N ASP A 3 47.03 6.18 -28.80
CA ASP A 3 47.54 7.57 -29.01
C ASP A 3 46.96 8.29 -30.25
N ASN A 4 45.88 7.79 -30.87
CA ASN A 4 45.37 8.35 -32.14
C ASN A 4 43.95 8.96 -32.06
N ASN A 5 43.44 9.28 -30.87
CA ASN A 5 42.07 9.81 -30.71
C ASN A 5 41.97 11.26 -30.22
N GLU A 6 43.07 11.93 -29.84
CA GLU A 6 43.01 13.34 -29.40
C GLU A 6 43.05 14.35 -30.57
N ASP A 7 43.72 14.03 -31.69
CA ASP A 7 43.83 14.96 -32.83
C ASP A 7 42.53 15.17 -33.63
N LYS A 8 41.50 14.32 -33.43
CA LYS A 8 40.21 14.48 -34.13
C LYS A 8 39.24 15.42 -33.42
N SER A 9 39.31 15.55 -32.09
CA SER A 9 38.42 16.47 -31.34
C SER A 9 38.81 17.93 -31.51
N GLU A 10 40.11 18.25 -31.58
CA GLU A 10 40.56 19.64 -31.75
C GLU A 10 40.19 20.23 -33.12
N SER A 11 40.12 19.40 -34.16
CA SER A 11 39.73 19.84 -35.52
C SER A 11 38.24 20.21 -35.64
N GLY A 12 37.38 19.57 -34.84
CA GLY A 12 35.93 19.85 -34.79
C GLY A 12 35.63 21.15 -34.06
N ASP A 13 36.27 21.37 -32.90
CA ASP A 13 36.09 22.59 -32.11
C ASP A 13 36.55 23.86 -32.84
N GLN A 14 37.56 23.75 -33.72
CA GLN A 14 37.99 24.88 -34.56
C GLN A 14 36.99 25.20 -35.68
N ALA A 15 36.35 24.19 -36.27
CA ALA A 15 35.35 24.41 -37.31
C ALA A 15 34.07 25.06 -36.73
N ASP A 16 33.62 24.57 -35.56
CA ASP A 16 32.45 25.13 -34.87
C ASP A 16 32.71 26.56 -34.38
N ALA A 17 33.93 26.87 -33.93
CA ALA A 17 34.30 28.23 -33.54
C ALA A 17 34.29 29.24 -34.70
N VAL A 18 34.60 28.80 -35.92
CA VAL A 18 34.53 29.66 -37.12
C VAL A 18 33.07 29.97 -37.47
N VAL A 19 32.21 28.95 -37.48
CA VAL A 19 30.77 29.11 -37.76
C VAL A 19 30.10 30.00 -36.71
N GLU A 20 30.44 29.83 -35.43
CA GLU A 20 29.90 30.67 -34.36
C GLU A 20 30.32 32.14 -34.46
N LYS A 21 31.59 32.41 -34.83
CA LYS A 21 32.09 33.77 -35.06
C LYS A 21 31.47 34.42 -36.29
N GLU A 22 31.29 33.66 -37.37
CA GLU A 22 30.63 34.13 -38.59
C GLU A 22 29.17 34.50 -38.30
N PHE A 23 28.45 33.63 -37.58
CA PHE A 23 27.07 33.88 -37.15
C PHE A 23 26.94 35.12 -36.24
N LEU A 24 27.87 35.32 -35.30
CA LEU A 24 27.90 36.53 -34.47
C LEU A 24 28.21 37.78 -35.29
N GLY A 25 29.13 37.68 -36.25
CA GLY A 25 29.50 38.76 -37.16
C GLY A 25 28.36 39.19 -38.08
N GLU A 26 27.60 38.24 -38.64
CA GLU A 26 26.39 38.50 -39.42
C GLU A 26 25.34 39.23 -38.58
N TYR A 27 25.08 38.76 -37.36
CA TYR A 27 24.13 39.42 -36.45
C TYR A 27 24.50 40.88 -36.15
N ILE A 28 25.79 41.15 -35.88
CA ILE A 28 26.28 42.51 -35.63
C ILE A 28 26.04 43.40 -36.86
N ARG A 29 26.40 42.92 -38.05
CA ARG A 29 26.23 43.66 -39.30
C ARG A 29 24.76 43.95 -39.61
N GLU A 30 23.87 42.98 -39.39
CA GLU A 30 22.42 43.18 -39.53
C GLU A 30 21.88 44.24 -38.56
N CYS A 31 22.36 44.26 -37.31
CA CYS A 31 22.00 45.27 -36.33
C CYS A 31 22.50 46.67 -36.72
N GLU A 32 23.75 46.79 -37.18
CA GLU A 32 24.33 48.05 -37.67
C GLU A 32 23.53 48.61 -38.84
N ASP A 33 23.28 47.80 -39.87
CA ASP A 33 22.50 48.18 -41.04
C ASP A 33 21.08 48.64 -40.64
N LYS A 34 20.44 47.90 -39.73
CA LYS A 34 19.11 48.23 -39.21
C LYS A 34 19.11 49.58 -38.47
N PHE A 35 20.06 49.82 -37.57
CA PHE A 35 20.14 51.08 -36.82
C PHE A 35 20.48 52.26 -37.72
N GLN A 36 21.39 52.06 -38.68
CA GLN A 36 21.74 53.09 -39.66
C GLN A 36 20.55 53.47 -40.54
N GLN A 37 19.83 52.49 -41.11
CA GLN A 37 18.64 52.77 -41.93
C GLN A 37 17.56 53.54 -41.15
N LYS A 38 17.34 53.19 -39.87
CA LYS A 38 16.40 53.89 -39.00
C LYS A 38 16.87 55.32 -38.69
N ALA A 39 18.15 55.50 -38.39
CA ALA A 39 18.74 56.82 -38.14
C ALA A 39 18.67 57.72 -39.37
N GLU A 40 18.92 57.18 -40.57
CA GLU A 40 18.79 57.90 -41.85
C GLU A 40 17.35 58.31 -42.13
N LEU A 41 16.38 57.41 -41.94
CA LEU A 41 14.96 57.74 -42.11
C LEU A 41 14.49 58.79 -41.09
N ARG A 42 14.97 58.69 -39.85
CA ARG A 42 14.68 59.68 -38.81
C ARG A 42 15.27 61.04 -39.15
N ALA A 43 16.55 61.09 -39.53
CA ALA A 43 17.22 62.32 -39.94
C ALA A 43 16.62 62.94 -41.20
N GLN A 44 16.00 62.13 -42.06
CA GLN A 44 15.10 62.63 -43.09
C GLN A 44 13.88 63.25 -42.38
N ASN A 45 12.99 62.47 -41.79
CA ASN A 45 11.69 62.94 -41.27
C ASN A 45 11.75 64.10 -40.24
N ASP A 46 12.86 64.28 -39.53
CA ASP A 46 13.08 65.37 -38.57
C ASP A 46 13.46 66.73 -39.22
N ARG A 47 13.73 66.80 -40.54
CA ARG A 47 14.03 68.09 -41.21
C ARG A 47 12.81 69.03 -41.14
N GLN A 48 13.05 70.31 -40.88
CA GLN A 48 11.98 71.32 -40.76
C GLN A 48 11.52 71.90 -42.11
N ASP A 49 12.23 71.61 -43.20
CA ASP A 49 12.05 72.26 -44.52
C ASP A 49 11.05 71.54 -45.45
N TYR A 50 10.24 70.63 -44.92
CA TYR A 50 9.39 69.72 -45.73
C TYR A 50 8.13 70.33 -46.35
N THR A 51 7.80 71.58 -46.06
CA THR A 51 6.67 72.25 -46.72
C THR A 51 6.97 72.37 -48.21
N SER A 52 6.44 71.43 -49.00
CA SER A 52 6.32 71.61 -50.45
C SER A 52 5.58 72.93 -50.65
N SER A 53 6.20 73.87 -51.37
CA SER A 53 5.54 75.12 -51.76
C SER A 53 4.18 74.80 -52.39
N GLU A 54 3.14 75.61 -52.16
CA GLU A 54 1.84 75.39 -52.84
C GLU A 54 2.01 75.29 -54.37
N GLU A 55 3.06 75.89 -54.93
CA GLU A 55 3.47 75.82 -56.34
C GLU A 55 3.85 74.38 -56.80
N ASP A 56 4.48 73.56 -55.95
CA ASP A 56 4.90 72.19 -56.28
C ASP A 56 3.72 71.19 -56.31
N LEU A 57 2.62 71.54 -55.61
CA LEU A 57 1.43 70.71 -55.49
C LEU A 57 0.36 71.06 -56.55
N GLN A 58 0.46 72.22 -57.21
CA GLN A 58 -0.49 72.69 -58.23
C GLN A 58 -0.41 71.90 -59.55
N GLY A 59 0.74 71.30 -59.87
CA GLY A 59 0.95 70.50 -61.10
C GLY A 59 0.52 69.03 -61.01
N LEU A 60 0.06 68.57 -59.85
CA LEU A 60 -0.28 67.17 -59.58
C LEU A 60 -1.77 66.86 -59.84
N ASP A 61 -2.10 65.59 -60.07
CA ASP A 61 -3.47 65.19 -60.44
C ASP A 61 -4.43 65.21 -59.22
N CYS A 62 -5.41 66.12 -59.27
CA CYS A 62 -6.45 66.32 -58.26
C CYS A 62 -7.74 65.49 -58.52
N GLY A 63 -7.72 64.55 -59.47
CA GLY A 63 -8.90 63.77 -59.85
C GLY A 63 -9.43 62.91 -58.70
N VAL A 64 -10.68 63.14 -58.29
CA VAL A 64 -11.37 62.42 -57.19
C VAL A 64 -11.29 60.90 -57.37
N LYS A 65 -11.51 60.40 -58.60
CA LYS A 65 -11.48 58.95 -58.89
C LYS A 65 -10.11 58.32 -58.61
N LYS A 66 -9.02 59.00 -58.99
CA LYS A 66 -7.66 58.48 -58.82
C LYS A 66 -7.21 58.57 -57.36
N ASN A 67 -7.54 59.65 -56.67
CA ASN A 67 -7.27 59.80 -55.24
C ASN A 67 -8.04 58.76 -54.40
N CYS A 68 -9.35 58.58 -54.64
CA CYS A 68 -10.11 57.53 -53.95
C CYS A 68 -9.62 56.10 -54.30
N ALA A 69 -9.17 55.86 -55.54
CA ALA A 69 -8.58 54.59 -55.93
C ALA A 69 -7.26 54.33 -55.19
N PHE A 70 -6.42 55.35 -55.03
CA PHE A 70 -5.18 55.26 -54.25
C PHE A 70 -5.45 54.96 -52.77
N VAL A 71 -6.40 55.65 -52.14
CA VAL A 71 -6.82 55.35 -50.75
C VAL A 71 -7.30 53.90 -50.60
N LYS A 72 -8.08 53.37 -51.55
CA LYS A 72 -8.49 51.96 -51.55
C LYS A 72 -7.31 51.00 -51.71
N LYS A 73 -6.32 51.36 -52.52
CA LYS A 73 -5.11 50.58 -52.75
C LYS A 73 -4.25 50.47 -51.48
N LEU A 74 -4.18 51.54 -50.68
CA LEU A 74 -3.45 51.54 -49.40
C LEU A 74 -4.03 50.56 -48.37
N ARG A 75 -5.36 50.35 -48.33
CA ARG A 75 -5.99 49.41 -47.38
C ARG A 75 -5.53 47.96 -47.56
N ASN A 76 -5.05 47.60 -48.75
CA ASN A 76 -4.59 46.25 -49.10
C ASN A 76 -3.16 46.28 -49.69
N MET A 77 -2.31 47.20 -49.22
CA MET A 77 -0.94 47.33 -49.71
C MET A 77 -0.07 46.13 -49.33
N THR A 78 0.83 45.76 -50.24
CA THR A 78 1.78 44.64 -50.10
C THR A 78 3.16 45.05 -50.64
N GLU A 79 4.24 44.41 -50.17
CA GLU A 79 5.62 44.77 -50.56
C GLU A 79 5.82 44.80 -52.10
N GLY A 80 5.19 43.88 -52.83
CA GLY A 80 5.28 43.82 -54.30
C GLY A 80 4.67 45.03 -55.02
N GLN A 81 3.85 45.84 -54.34
CA GLN A 81 3.23 47.05 -54.89
C GLN A 81 4.01 48.33 -54.55
N LYS A 82 5.12 48.24 -53.83
CA LYS A 82 5.91 49.38 -53.32
C LYS A 82 6.21 50.43 -54.37
N GLU A 83 6.84 50.04 -55.49
CA GLU A 83 7.23 51.00 -56.54
C GLU A 83 6.01 51.66 -57.20
N SER A 84 4.95 50.88 -57.43
CA SER A 84 3.70 51.41 -57.98
C SER A 84 3.03 52.38 -57.03
N LEU A 85 2.99 52.08 -55.73
CA LEU A 85 2.41 52.96 -54.72
C LEU A 85 3.20 54.25 -54.56
N ILE A 86 4.53 54.19 -54.56
CA ILE A 86 5.40 55.37 -54.52
C ILE A 86 5.17 56.23 -55.76
N LYS A 87 5.10 55.64 -56.96
CA LYS A 87 4.84 56.37 -58.20
C LYS A 87 3.48 57.06 -58.19
N ASP A 88 2.42 56.34 -57.78
CA ASP A 88 1.07 56.89 -57.67
C ASP A 88 1.07 58.07 -56.67
N MET A 89 1.66 57.88 -55.49
CA MET A 89 1.78 58.90 -54.43
C MET A 89 2.51 60.16 -54.90
N LEU A 90 3.61 60.04 -55.67
CA LEU A 90 4.36 61.18 -56.19
C LEU A 90 3.60 61.95 -57.29
N SER A 91 2.61 61.33 -57.94
CA SER A 91 1.85 61.90 -59.06
C SER A 91 0.51 62.54 -58.69
N LEU A 92 0.02 62.29 -57.48
CA LEU A 92 -1.31 62.69 -57.00
C LEU A 92 -1.23 63.84 -55.99
N ASN A 93 -2.23 64.72 -56.00
CA ASN A 93 -2.40 65.71 -54.94
C ASN A 93 -3.37 65.18 -53.85
N LEU A 94 -2.81 64.70 -52.75
CA LEU A 94 -3.55 64.08 -51.64
C LEU A 94 -3.98 65.07 -50.54
N SER A 95 -3.76 66.38 -50.67
CA SER A 95 -3.97 67.35 -49.57
C SER A 95 -5.39 67.31 -48.98
N LYS A 96 -6.42 67.04 -49.80
CA LYS A 96 -7.82 66.91 -49.35
C LYS A 96 -8.18 65.52 -48.81
N TYR A 97 -7.30 64.54 -48.97
CA TYR A 97 -7.53 63.13 -48.66
C TYR A 97 -6.66 62.61 -47.51
N ILE A 98 -5.85 63.46 -46.86
CA ILE A 98 -4.90 63.06 -45.82
C ILE A 98 -5.56 62.30 -44.65
N SER A 99 -6.76 62.71 -44.21
CA SER A 99 -7.50 62.00 -43.15
C SER A 99 -7.96 60.60 -43.60
N GLU A 100 -8.40 60.46 -44.85
CA GLU A 100 -8.79 59.15 -45.43
C GLU A 100 -7.57 58.24 -45.67
N VAL A 101 -6.44 58.83 -46.09
CA VAL A 101 -5.15 58.13 -46.25
C VAL A 101 -4.65 57.63 -44.89
N ALA A 102 -4.68 58.48 -43.86
CA ALA A 102 -4.33 58.11 -42.50
C ALA A 102 -5.20 56.96 -41.98
N GLY A 103 -6.52 57.04 -42.14
CA GLY A 103 -7.44 55.95 -41.79
C GLY A 103 -7.16 54.66 -42.56
N ALA A 104 -6.90 54.75 -43.87
CA ALA A 104 -6.61 53.60 -44.71
C ALA A 104 -5.30 52.88 -44.32
N LEU A 105 -4.28 53.63 -43.87
CA LEU A 105 -3.00 53.06 -43.40
C LEU A 105 -3.16 52.32 -42.07
N VAL A 106 -3.99 52.85 -41.14
CA VAL A 106 -4.28 52.19 -39.85
C VAL A 106 -5.14 50.94 -40.04
N GLU A 107 -6.13 51.00 -40.95
CA GLU A 107 -7.02 49.86 -41.27
C GLU A 107 -6.34 48.78 -42.14
N ALA A 108 -5.15 49.04 -42.68
CA ALA A 108 -4.49 48.16 -43.62
C ALA A 108 -4.22 46.76 -43.03
N LYS A 109 -4.45 45.73 -43.86
CA LYS A 109 -4.18 44.33 -43.52
C LYS A 109 -2.74 43.96 -43.93
N LEU A 110 -1.78 44.43 -43.16
CA LEU A 110 -0.35 44.23 -43.44
C LEU A 110 0.15 42.88 -42.94
N LYS A 111 1.18 42.33 -43.61
CA LYS A 111 2.02 41.27 -43.06
C LYS A 111 3.27 41.87 -42.40
N MET A 112 3.99 41.07 -41.61
CA MET A 112 5.25 41.49 -40.99
C MET A 112 6.32 41.95 -41.98
N SER A 113 6.30 41.41 -43.20
CA SER A 113 7.19 41.78 -44.30
C SER A 113 6.84 43.10 -44.96
N ASP A 114 5.58 43.57 -44.83
CA ASP A 114 5.09 44.78 -45.50
C ASP A 114 5.39 46.06 -44.70
N ILE A 115 5.80 45.93 -43.43
CA ILE A 115 6.03 47.06 -42.52
C ILE A 115 7.11 48.03 -43.04
N PRO A 116 8.29 47.58 -43.54
CA PRO A 116 9.30 48.50 -44.06
C PRO A 116 8.78 49.36 -45.23
N MET A 117 7.98 48.79 -46.13
CA MET A 117 7.32 49.55 -47.20
C MET A 117 6.27 50.52 -46.67
N ALA A 118 5.44 50.09 -45.71
CA ALA A 118 4.46 50.97 -45.07
C ALA A 118 5.14 52.18 -44.41
N ILE A 119 6.24 51.95 -43.69
CA ILE A 119 7.06 53.01 -43.06
C ILE A 119 7.65 53.95 -44.11
N LYS A 120 8.14 53.42 -45.24
CA LYS A 120 8.65 54.26 -46.32
C LYS A 120 7.56 55.14 -46.93
N ILE A 121 6.36 54.60 -47.15
CA ILE A 121 5.21 55.35 -47.65
C ILE A 121 4.81 56.43 -46.64
N CYS A 122 4.69 56.09 -45.35
CA CYS A 122 4.37 57.06 -44.29
C CYS A 122 5.43 58.16 -44.17
N SER A 123 6.72 57.83 -44.33
CA SER A 123 7.81 58.81 -44.32
C SER A 123 7.67 59.79 -45.49
N LEU A 124 7.41 59.31 -46.70
CA LEU A 124 7.23 60.18 -47.87
C LEU A 124 5.98 61.06 -47.77
N LEU A 125 4.89 60.55 -47.18
CA LEU A 125 3.69 61.33 -46.91
C LEU A 125 3.95 62.41 -45.85
N HIS A 126 4.66 62.07 -44.78
CA HIS A 126 5.08 63.01 -43.72
C HIS A 126 5.97 64.13 -44.28
N GLN A 127 6.92 63.79 -45.14
CA GLN A 127 7.83 64.74 -45.79
C GLN A 127 7.15 65.65 -46.83
N ARG A 128 5.90 65.36 -47.22
CA ARG A 128 5.17 66.11 -48.25
C ARG A 128 3.99 66.91 -47.68
N TYR A 129 3.34 66.39 -46.64
CA TYR A 129 2.12 66.93 -46.07
C TYR A 129 2.30 67.15 -44.56
N SER A 130 2.32 68.40 -44.12
CA SER A 130 2.48 68.78 -42.70
C SER A 130 1.41 68.17 -41.79
N ASP A 131 0.19 68.03 -42.31
CA ASP A 131 -0.98 67.59 -41.53
C ASP A 131 -1.06 66.05 -41.42
N PHE A 132 -0.18 65.32 -42.11
CA PHE A 132 -0.25 63.86 -42.15
C PHE A 132 0.02 63.22 -40.79
N SER A 133 1.08 63.65 -40.08
CA SER A 133 1.45 63.06 -38.78
C SER A 133 0.35 63.21 -37.73
N SER A 134 -0.28 64.39 -37.64
CA SER A 134 -1.38 64.64 -36.69
C SER A 134 -2.63 63.82 -37.02
N GLN A 135 -3.03 63.76 -38.29
CA GLN A 135 -4.18 62.94 -38.73
C GLN A 135 -3.94 61.43 -38.55
N LEU A 136 -2.69 60.96 -38.77
CA LEU A 136 -2.31 59.57 -38.55
C LEU A 136 -2.34 59.22 -37.06
N LEU A 137 -1.82 60.10 -36.20
CA LEU A 137 -1.83 59.90 -34.75
C LEU A 137 -3.26 59.86 -34.20
N ASP A 138 -4.15 60.74 -34.68
CA ASP A 138 -5.58 60.71 -34.32
C ASP A 138 -6.27 59.41 -34.74
N SER A 139 -5.92 58.89 -35.91
CA SER A 139 -6.45 57.61 -36.41
C SER A 139 -5.97 56.43 -35.56
N TRP A 140 -4.69 56.40 -35.18
CA TRP A 140 -4.16 55.40 -34.23
C TRP A 140 -4.77 55.52 -32.84
N ASN A 141 -4.95 56.73 -32.33
CA ASN A 141 -5.60 56.98 -31.04
C ASN A 141 -7.05 56.50 -30.99
N LYS A 142 -7.73 56.36 -32.13
CA LYS A 142 -9.07 55.76 -32.21
C LYS A 142 -9.02 54.23 -32.31
N SER A 143 -7.98 53.68 -32.93
CA SER A 143 -7.85 52.24 -33.18
C SER A 143 -7.19 51.45 -32.05
N LEU A 144 -6.29 52.07 -31.26
CA LEU A 144 -5.57 51.39 -30.19
C LEU A 144 -6.42 51.28 -28.92
N PRO A 145 -6.36 50.15 -28.20
CA PRO A 145 -7.12 49.96 -26.97
C PRO A 145 -6.62 50.89 -25.87
N LYS A 146 -7.56 51.45 -25.09
CA LYS A 146 -7.24 52.37 -23.98
C LYS A 146 -7.63 51.80 -22.62
N LYS A 147 -8.58 50.86 -22.60
CA LYS A 147 -9.09 50.24 -21.39
C LYS A 147 -9.04 48.71 -21.49
N PRO A 148 -9.03 47.99 -20.35
CA PRO A 148 -9.04 46.53 -20.36
C PRO A 148 -10.27 45.92 -21.06
N SER A 149 -11.41 46.60 -21.05
CA SER A 149 -12.63 46.20 -21.78
C SER A 149 -12.41 46.10 -23.29
N ASP A 150 -11.52 46.91 -23.84
CA ASP A 150 -11.29 47.03 -25.28
C ASP A 150 -10.45 45.85 -25.80
N LEU A 151 -9.72 45.16 -24.92
CA LEU A 151 -8.91 43.99 -25.24
C LEU A 151 -9.75 42.76 -25.61
N ALA A 152 -10.94 42.61 -25.04
CA ALA A 152 -11.78 41.42 -25.25
C ALA A 152 -12.23 41.24 -26.71
N ASN A 153 -12.43 42.34 -27.43
CA ASN A 153 -12.86 42.35 -28.84
C ASN A 153 -11.69 42.59 -29.81
N LEU A 154 -10.45 42.53 -29.32
CA LEU A 154 -9.28 42.88 -30.10
C LEU A 154 -8.88 41.74 -31.02
N ASN A 155 -8.61 42.07 -32.29
CA ASN A 155 -7.99 41.12 -33.20
C ASN A 155 -6.49 40.98 -32.86
N LEU A 156 -6.16 39.92 -32.12
CA LEU A 156 -4.79 39.57 -31.68
C LEU A 156 -3.78 39.53 -32.85
N SER A 157 -4.20 39.04 -34.02
CA SER A 157 -3.32 38.93 -35.19
C SER A 157 -2.98 40.30 -35.77
N LYS A 158 -3.96 41.21 -35.83
CA LYS A 158 -3.74 42.59 -36.27
C LYS A 158 -2.93 43.38 -35.25
N MET A 159 -3.25 43.29 -33.96
CA MET A 159 -2.51 44.00 -32.91
C MET A 159 -1.02 43.63 -32.90
N ARG A 160 -0.69 42.36 -33.16
CA ARG A 160 0.71 41.90 -33.28
C ARG A 160 1.49 42.68 -34.34
N ILE A 161 0.85 43.06 -35.44
CA ILE A 161 1.47 43.85 -36.52
C ILE A 161 1.45 45.34 -36.18
N ASP A 162 0.32 45.82 -35.69
CA ASP A 162 0.09 47.23 -35.36
C ASP A 162 1.06 47.74 -34.28
N ILE A 163 1.38 46.93 -33.25
CA ILE A 163 2.32 47.35 -32.19
C ILE A 163 3.73 47.61 -32.75
N ARG A 164 4.17 46.78 -33.70
CA ARG A 164 5.46 46.96 -34.37
C ARG A 164 5.40 48.17 -35.31
N PHE A 165 4.34 48.29 -36.10
CA PHE A 165 4.18 49.39 -37.04
C PHE A 165 4.15 50.75 -36.30
N PHE A 166 3.39 50.84 -35.21
CA PHE A 166 3.31 52.04 -34.38
C PHE A 166 4.66 52.39 -33.73
N ALA A 167 5.40 51.40 -33.22
CA ALA A 167 6.74 51.62 -32.67
C ALA A 167 7.75 52.09 -33.74
N GLU A 168 7.71 51.52 -34.95
CA GLU A 168 8.58 51.95 -36.04
C GLU A 168 8.25 53.39 -36.54
N LEU A 169 6.98 53.82 -36.50
CA LEU A 169 6.58 55.21 -36.82
C LEU A 169 7.21 56.23 -35.85
N ILE A 170 7.34 55.87 -34.58
CA ILE A 170 8.02 56.70 -33.57
C ILE A 170 9.53 56.69 -33.79
N THR A 171 10.11 55.51 -34.05
CA THR A 171 11.56 55.35 -34.23
C THR A 171 12.05 56.11 -35.47
N CYS A 172 11.28 56.09 -36.56
CA CYS A 172 11.58 56.83 -37.78
C CYS A 172 11.25 58.33 -37.73
N GLY A 173 10.76 58.87 -36.60
CA GLY A 173 10.53 60.31 -36.43
C GLY A 173 9.25 60.86 -37.06
N ILE A 174 8.32 60.00 -37.51
CA ILE A 174 7.00 60.46 -38.00
C ILE A 174 6.15 60.94 -36.82
N PHE A 175 6.16 60.19 -35.72
CA PHE A 175 5.62 60.65 -34.45
C PHE A 175 6.73 61.17 -33.56
N THR A 176 6.49 62.30 -32.91
CA THR A 176 7.42 62.85 -31.95
C THR A 176 7.51 61.97 -30.71
N LEU A 177 8.66 62.00 -30.03
CA LEU A 177 8.84 61.23 -28.79
C LEU A 177 7.85 61.64 -27.68
N LYS A 178 7.40 62.91 -27.68
CA LYS A 178 6.45 63.43 -26.69
C LYS A 178 5.04 62.89 -26.90
N GLU A 179 4.63 62.66 -28.14
CA GLU A 179 3.28 62.21 -28.49
C GLU A 179 3.19 60.68 -28.54
N GLY A 180 4.17 60.03 -29.18
CA GLY A 180 4.11 58.59 -29.44
C GLY A 180 4.44 57.71 -28.22
N LEU A 181 5.44 58.09 -27.41
CA LEU A 181 5.90 57.26 -26.28
C LEU A 181 4.82 57.05 -25.21
N PRO A 182 4.03 58.06 -24.78
CA PRO A 182 2.96 57.84 -23.81
C PRO A 182 1.89 56.85 -24.30
N ILE A 183 1.53 56.90 -25.59
CA ILE A 183 0.54 55.99 -26.18
C ILE A 183 1.08 54.55 -26.21
N LEU A 184 2.32 54.37 -26.68
CA LEU A 184 2.96 53.06 -26.72
C LEU A 184 3.18 52.49 -25.31
N GLY A 185 3.63 53.32 -24.36
CA GLY A 185 3.82 52.93 -22.96
C GLY A 185 2.53 52.51 -22.28
N ASN A 186 1.43 53.26 -22.51
CA ASN A 186 0.11 52.89 -22.00
C ASN A 186 -0.38 51.57 -22.59
N LEU A 187 -0.19 51.34 -23.90
CA LEU A 187 -0.55 50.10 -24.57
C LEU A 187 0.22 48.90 -23.99
N LEU A 188 1.55 49.01 -23.87
CA LEU A 188 2.40 47.95 -23.32
C LEU A 188 2.04 47.64 -21.86
N THR A 189 1.81 48.69 -21.06
CA THR A 189 1.37 48.54 -19.67
C THR A 189 0.00 47.85 -19.59
N LEU A 190 -0.94 48.22 -20.46
CA LEU A 190 -2.27 47.61 -20.53
C LEU A 190 -2.18 46.11 -20.90
N LEU A 191 -1.37 45.76 -21.90
CA LEU A 191 -1.17 44.37 -22.34
C LEU A 191 -0.52 43.52 -21.23
N VAL A 192 0.49 44.06 -20.54
CA VAL A 192 1.20 43.37 -19.45
C VAL A 192 0.32 43.22 -18.20
N THR A 193 -0.41 44.27 -17.82
CA THR A 193 -1.22 44.25 -16.58
C THR A 193 -2.54 43.49 -16.70
N SER A 194 -3.06 43.34 -17.92
CA SER A 194 -4.25 42.51 -18.20
C SER A 194 -3.94 41.01 -18.23
N ASP A 195 -2.73 40.63 -18.62
CA ASP A 195 -2.27 39.24 -18.72
C ASP A 195 -1.53 38.80 -17.46
N LYS A 196 -2.26 38.55 -16.37
CA LYS A 196 -1.69 37.98 -15.13
C LYS A 196 -1.81 36.46 -15.05
N GLU A 197 -2.89 35.90 -15.59
CA GLU A 197 -3.20 34.48 -15.47
C GLU A 197 -3.01 33.75 -16.81
N ASN A 198 -3.78 34.09 -17.84
CA ASN A 198 -3.83 33.30 -19.09
C ASN A 198 -2.77 33.67 -20.15
N HIS A 199 -2.14 34.85 -20.04
CA HIS A 199 -1.07 35.31 -20.95
C HIS A 199 -1.41 35.26 -22.45
N ASN A 200 -2.62 35.71 -22.84
CA ASN A 200 -3.09 35.64 -24.23
C ASN A 200 -2.35 36.60 -25.19
N ASN A 201 -1.82 37.70 -24.66
CA ASN A 201 -1.10 38.74 -25.40
C ASN A 201 0.40 38.45 -25.55
N ILE A 202 0.90 37.31 -25.07
CA ILE A 202 2.32 36.93 -25.15
C ILE A 202 2.91 37.09 -26.56
N ASN A 203 2.16 36.68 -27.58
CA ASN A 203 2.62 36.76 -28.98
C ASN A 203 2.75 38.20 -29.49
N ILE A 204 1.95 39.14 -28.95
CA ILE A 204 2.04 40.57 -29.26
C ILE A 204 3.30 41.14 -28.61
N ILE A 205 3.51 40.84 -27.33
CA ILE A 205 4.68 41.31 -26.56
C ILE A 205 5.99 40.73 -27.12
N LEU A 206 6.02 39.44 -27.44
CA LEU A 206 7.16 38.78 -28.10
C LEU A 206 7.55 39.45 -29.41
N THR A 207 6.55 39.81 -30.21
CA THR A 207 6.78 40.50 -31.49
C THR A 207 7.39 41.87 -31.27
N PHE A 208 6.88 42.63 -30.30
CA PHE A 208 7.47 43.92 -29.92
C PHE A 208 8.92 43.74 -29.43
N CYS A 209 9.18 42.77 -28.55
CA CYS A 209 10.52 42.48 -28.04
C CYS A 209 11.50 42.10 -29.15
N ARG A 210 11.07 41.26 -30.11
CA ARG A 210 11.91 40.80 -31.23
C ARG A 210 12.28 41.93 -32.20
N HIS A 211 11.34 42.79 -32.56
CA HIS A 211 11.55 43.75 -33.65
C HIS A 211 11.93 45.16 -33.18
N CYS A 212 11.48 45.54 -31.99
CA CYS A 212 11.64 46.88 -31.42
C CYS A 212 12.33 46.87 -30.04
N GLY A 213 12.55 45.70 -29.43
CA GLY A 213 13.10 45.62 -28.08
C GLY A 213 14.54 46.13 -27.95
N ASP A 214 15.32 46.08 -29.03
CA ASP A 214 16.66 46.64 -29.13
C ASP A 214 16.66 48.17 -28.94
N ASP A 215 15.75 48.89 -29.62
CA ASP A 215 15.64 50.36 -29.52
C ASP A 215 15.00 50.81 -28.19
N TYR A 216 13.92 50.14 -27.78
CA TYR A 216 13.05 50.61 -26.70
C TYR A 216 13.43 50.09 -25.32
N ALA A 217 13.96 48.88 -25.25
CA ALA A 217 14.31 48.21 -24.02
C ALA A 217 15.78 47.78 -23.97
N GLY A 218 16.59 48.07 -25.01
CA GLY A 218 17.99 47.69 -25.10
C GLY A 218 18.21 46.18 -25.01
N LEU A 219 17.29 45.38 -25.54
CA LEU A 219 17.32 43.92 -25.44
C LEU A 219 18.41 43.32 -26.33
N THR A 220 18.96 42.21 -25.87
CA THR A 220 20.01 41.47 -26.58
C THR A 220 19.75 39.99 -26.31
N PRO A 221 19.55 39.16 -27.35
CA PRO A 221 19.30 37.74 -27.16
C PRO A 221 20.44 37.06 -26.40
N ARG A 222 20.09 36.13 -25.50
CA ARG A 222 21.03 35.37 -24.66
C ARG A 222 22.10 34.67 -25.48
N LYS A 223 21.72 34.02 -26.59
CA LYS A 223 22.68 33.37 -27.50
C LYS A 223 23.77 34.35 -27.96
N MET A 224 23.41 35.58 -28.32
CA MET A 224 24.35 36.59 -28.82
C MET A 224 25.25 37.14 -27.71
N ARG A 225 24.71 37.32 -26.50
CA ARG A 225 25.51 37.72 -25.33
C ARG A 225 26.57 36.65 -25.01
N ILE A 226 26.18 35.38 -24.95
CA ILE A 226 27.10 34.27 -24.64
C ILE A 226 28.23 34.20 -25.69
N LEU A 227 27.90 34.34 -26.99
CA LEU A 227 28.89 34.35 -28.06
C LEU A 227 29.81 35.58 -27.99
N SER A 228 29.26 36.75 -27.66
CA SER A 228 30.01 37.99 -27.40
C SER A 228 31.00 37.80 -26.26
N ASP A 229 30.57 37.24 -25.13
CA ASP A 229 31.41 36.97 -23.96
C ASP A 229 32.48 35.91 -24.28
N LYS A 230 32.12 34.84 -25.01
CA LYS A 230 33.03 33.75 -25.43
C LYS A 230 34.16 34.25 -26.34
N TYR A 231 33.88 35.19 -27.24
CA TYR A 231 34.84 35.67 -28.23
C TYR A 231 35.39 37.08 -27.98
N GLY A 232 34.93 37.78 -26.94
CA GLY A 232 35.35 39.14 -26.60
C GLY A 232 34.96 40.20 -27.63
N ILE A 233 33.90 39.96 -28.41
CA ILE A 233 33.43 40.86 -29.47
C ILE A 233 32.30 41.74 -28.92
N SER A 234 32.43 43.07 -29.02
CA SER A 234 31.42 44.00 -28.49
C SER A 234 30.15 44.01 -29.35
N LEU A 235 28.98 43.92 -28.70
CA LEU A 235 27.69 44.04 -29.37
C LEU A 235 27.28 45.49 -29.55
N VAL A 236 26.69 45.78 -30.71
CA VAL A 236 26.18 47.11 -31.09
C VAL A 236 24.89 47.39 -30.33
N LYS A 237 24.80 48.58 -29.75
CA LYS A 237 23.63 49.04 -28.99
C LYS A 237 22.98 50.23 -29.70
N SER A 238 21.66 50.32 -29.60
CA SER A 238 20.89 51.44 -30.15
C SER A 238 21.02 52.68 -29.27
N ASP A 239 21.36 53.81 -29.88
CA ASP A 239 21.43 55.13 -29.23
C ASP A 239 20.07 55.89 -29.27
N PHE A 240 18.99 55.23 -29.71
CA PHE A 240 17.69 55.87 -29.90
C PHE A 240 17.07 56.44 -28.61
N LEU A 241 17.17 55.71 -27.49
CA LEU A 241 16.69 56.14 -26.18
C LEU A 241 17.81 56.04 -25.14
N ALA A 242 17.83 56.97 -24.18
CA ALA A 242 18.74 56.91 -23.04
C ALA A 242 18.56 55.60 -22.24
N SER A 243 19.66 55.05 -21.74
CA SER A 243 19.68 53.74 -21.06
C SER A 243 18.75 53.67 -19.84
N ASP A 244 18.51 54.78 -19.14
CA ASP A 244 17.57 54.83 -18.00
C ASP A 244 16.12 54.62 -18.43
N ARG A 245 15.72 55.16 -19.59
CA ARG A 245 14.36 54.95 -20.14
C ARG A 245 14.18 53.52 -20.66
N GLN A 246 15.21 52.97 -21.28
CA GLN A 246 15.23 51.57 -21.71
C GLN A 246 15.10 50.61 -20.52
N ARG A 247 15.75 50.93 -19.38
CA ARG A 247 15.68 50.13 -18.14
C ARG A 247 14.26 50.00 -17.60
N GLY A 248 13.47 51.09 -17.61
CA GLY A 248 12.09 51.07 -17.13
C GLY A 248 11.21 50.06 -17.88
N LEU A 249 11.28 50.07 -19.21
CA LEU A 249 10.54 49.11 -20.04
C LEU A 249 11.08 47.68 -19.91
N ARG A 250 12.40 47.51 -19.84
CA ARG A 250 13.02 46.21 -19.60
C ARG A 250 12.51 45.56 -18.31
N ASN A 251 12.38 46.34 -17.23
CA ASN A 251 11.84 45.84 -15.97
C ASN A 251 10.36 45.42 -16.10
N LEU A 252 9.53 46.20 -16.80
CA LEU A 252 8.13 45.83 -17.08
C LEU A 252 8.03 44.48 -17.82
N LEU A 253 8.91 44.25 -18.81
CA LEU A 253 8.96 43.00 -19.56
C LEU A 253 9.47 41.82 -18.71
N LYS A 254 10.45 42.06 -17.82
CA LYS A 254 10.93 41.05 -16.86
C LYS A 254 9.85 40.67 -15.84
N ASP A 255 9.06 41.63 -15.36
CA ASP A 255 7.96 41.36 -14.45
C ASP A 255 6.84 40.55 -15.14
N TYR A 256 6.57 40.84 -16.41
CA TYR A 256 5.70 40.00 -17.24
C TYR A 256 6.25 38.57 -17.40
N TYR A 257 7.55 38.42 -17.64
CA TYR A 257 8.19 37.10 -17.74
C TYR A 257 8.08 36.29 -16.44
N LYS A 258 8.24 36.93 -15.26
CA LYS A 258 8.05 36.24 -13.97
C LYS A 258 6.62 35.72 -13.79
N SER A 259 5.62 36.50 -14.21
CA SER A 259 4.21 36.08 -14.24
C SER A 259 4.01 34.88 -15.17
N LEU A 260 4.61 34.94 -16.37
CA LEU A 260 4.55 33.87 -17.37
C LEU A 260 5.22 32.57 -16.90
N ALA A 261 6.40 32.67 -16.27
CA ALA A 261 7.10 31.54 -15.69
C ALA A 261 6.25 30.85 -14.61
N SER A 262 5.59 31.64 -13.75
CA SER A 262 4.68 31.13 -12.73
C SER A 262 3.44 30.43 -13.34
N HIS A 263 2.92 30.96 -14.45
CA HIS A 263 1.82 30.33 -15.20
C HIS A 263 2.22 28.98 -15.81
N ILE A 264 3.39 28.90 -16.43
CA ILE A 264 3.93 27.67 -17.01
C ILE A 264 4.10 26.57 -15.96
N VAL A 265 4.64 26.89 -14.79
CA VAL A 265 4.80 25.90 -13.70
C VAL A 265 3.43 25.39 -13.23
N ARG A 266 2.43 26.28 -13.13
CA ARG A 266 1.06 25.93 -12.76
C ARG A 266 0.39 25.01 -13.79
N ASP A 267 0.53 25.34 -15.08
CA ASP A 267 -0.05 24.55 -16.18
C ASP A 267 0.63 23.20 -16.31
N HIS A 268 1.94 23.12 -16.13
CA HIS A 268 2.69 21.86 -16.11
C HIS A 268 2.18 20.93 -15.00
N LYS A 269 2.01 21.48 -13.78
CA LYS A 269 1.44 20.73 -12.64
C LYS A 269 0.00 20.27 -12.90
N SER A 270 -0.81 21.12 -13.53
CA SER A 270 -2.18 20.78 -13.93
C SER A 270 -2.22 19.65 -14.96
N LEU A 271 -1.34 19.71 -15.96
CA LEU A 271 -1.22 18.70 -17.01
C LEU A 271 -0.76 17.35 -16.45
N GLN A 272 0.23 17.34 -15.54
CA GLN A 272 0.68 16.15 -14.83
C GLN A 272 -0.46 15.54 -13.99
N SER A 273 -1.22 16.36 -13.26
CA SER A 273 -2.38 15.90 -12.49
C SER A 273 -3.45 15.25 -13.37
N LEU A 274 -3.74 15.85 -14.53
CA LEU A 274 -4.69 15.30 -15.49
C LEU A 274 -4.18 13.97 -16.10
N GLU A 275 -2.87 13.86 -16.37
CA GLU A 275 -2.25 12.61 -16.80
C GLU A 275 -2.38 11.51 -15.75
N ARG A 276 -2.06 11.80 -14.48
CA ARG A 276 -2.21 10.85 -13.36
C ARG A 276 -3.66 10.42 -13.19
N GLN A 277 -4.62 11.34 -13.28
CA GLN A 277 -6.04 11.01 -13.19
C GLN A 277 -6.50 10.12 -14.36
N ASN A 278 -5.98 10.36 -15.57
CA ASN A 278 -6.25 9.53 -16.74
C ASN A 278 -5.63 8.13 -16.59
N ARG A 279 -4.38 8.02 -16.10
CA ARG A 279 -3.74 6.74 -15.77
C ARG A 279 -4.53 5.96 -14.72
N ARG A 280 -4.93 6.62 -13.62
CA ARG A 280 -5.80 6.04 -12.57
C ARG A 280 -7.12 5.53 -13.12
N THR A 281 -7.75 6.30 -14.00
CA THR A 281 -9.01 5.90 -14.65
C THR A 281 -8.79 4.70 -15.57
N LEU A 282 -7.70 4.70 -16.33
CA LEU A 282 -7.34 3.61 -17.24
C LEU A 282 -7.03 2.32 -16.46
N ILE A 283 -6.32 2.40 -15.33
CA ILE A 283 -6.05 1.25 -14.46
C ILE A 283 -7.33 0.72 -13.79
N SER A 284 -8.19 1.61 -13.28
CA SER A 284 -9.41 1.22 -12.56
C SER A 284 -10.53 0.70 -13.48
N LYS A 285 -10.70 1.29 -14.67
CA LYS A 285 -11.79 0.97 -15.60
C LYS A 285 -11.36 0.15 -16.81
N GLY A 286 -10.07 0.13 -17.15
CA GLY A 286 -9.53 -0.51 -18.36
C GLY A 286 -9.75 0.28 -19.65
N GLU A 287 -10.44 1.42 -19.58
CA GLU A 287 -10.77 2.28 -20.72
C GLU A 287 -10.79 3.76 -20.29
N LEU A 288 -10.45 4.65 -21.23
CA LEU A 288 -10.51 6.10 -21.05
C LEU A 288 -11.58 6.68 -21.98
N SER A 289 -12.46 7.53 -21.46
CA SER A 289 -13.48 8.21 -22.26
C SER A 289 -12.85 9.14 -23.29
N GLU A 290 -13.40 9.16 -24.51
CA GLU A 290 -12.95 10.00 -25.62
C GLU A 290 -12.92 11.50 -25.24
N LYS A 291 -13.94 11.99 -24.54
CA LYS A 291 -13.98 13.38 -24.01
C LYS A 291 -12.80 13.71 -23.08
N ARG A 292 -12.34 12.74 -22.28
CA ARG A 292 -11.17 12.94 -21.38
C ARG A 292 -9.87 12.96 -22.17
N LYS A 293 -9.77 12.10 -23.19
CA LYS A 293 -8.61 12.05 -24.09
C LYS A 293 -8.47 13.38 -24.85
N GLU A 294 -9.54 13.85 -25.48
CA GLU A 294 -9.57 15.13 -26.20
C GLU A 294 -9.20 16.31 -25.28
N LYS A 295 -9.76 16.36 -24.06
CA LYS A 295 -9.44 17.41 -23.09
C LYS A 295 -7.95 17.44 -22.72
N PHE A 296 -7.34 16.26 -22.52
CA PHE A 296 -5.91 16.15 -22.23
C PHE A 296 -5.04 16.58 -23.42
N GLU A 297 -5.38 16.12 -24.63
CA GLU A 297 -4.67 16.51 -25.85
C GLU A 297 -4.74 18.03 -26.11
N GLN A 298 -5.90 18.64 -25.91
CA GLN A 298 -6.07 20.09 -26.03
C GLN A 298 -5.22 20.86 -25.01
N ALA A 299 -5.21 20.42 -23.74
CA ALA A 299 -4.38 21.03 -22.70
C ALA A 299 -2.88 20.87 -23.00
N GLN A 300 -2.47 19.71 -23.52
CA GLN A 300 -1.09 19.44 -23.91
C GLN A 300 -0.62 20.34 -25.07
N ILE A 301 -1.45 20.52 -26.10
CA ILE A 301 -1.15 21.41 -27.23
C ILE A 301 -1.07 22.88 -26.77
N ALA A 302 -1.98 23.31 -25.89
CA ALA A 302 -1.97 24.65 -25.32
C ALA A 302 -0.68 24.91 -24.52
N PHE A 303 -0.29 23.97 -23.66
CA PHE A 303 0.94 24.03 -22.89
C PHE A 303 2.19 24.10 -23.78
N GLN A 304 2.29 23.25 -24.80
CA GLN A 304 3.43 23.26 -25.74
C GLN A 304 3.59 24.61 -26.45
N LYS A 305 2.48 25.21 -26.90
CA LYS A 305 2.48 26.53 -27.54
C LYS A 305 2.96 27.61 -26.58
N LEU A 306 2.45 27.61 -25.35
CA LEU A 306 2.85 28.58 -24.32
C LEU A 306 4.31 28.39 -23.92
N TRP A 307 4.78 27.15 -23.75
CA TRP A 307 6.16 26.82 -23.41
C TRP A 307 7.14 27.32 -24.48
N SER A 308 6.82 27.10 -25.76
CA SER A 308 7.63 27.62 -26.87
C SER A 308 7.70 29.16 -26.88
N ALA A 309 6.59 29.83 -26.54
CA ALA A 309 6.56 31.28 -26.41
C ALA A 309 7.40 31.78 -25.23
N THR A 310 7.33 31.10 -24.08
CA THR A 310 8.17 31.38 -22.89
C THR A 310 9.65 31.20 -23.19
N GLN A 311 10.03 30.14 -23.91
CA GLN A 311 11.41 29.90 -24.35
C GLN A 311 11.95 31.06 -25.19
N GLN A 312 11.16 31.49 -26.18
CA GLN A 312 11.53 32.63 -27.02
C GLN A 312 11.66 33.93 -26.21
N MET A 313 10.78 34.14 -25.23
CA MET A 313 10.82 35.35 -24.40
C MET A 313 12.02 35.35 -23.44
N ALA A 314 12.33 34.19 -22.85
CA ALA A 314 13.49 33.99 -21.99
C ALA A 314 14.81 34.27 -22.74
N ASP A 315 14.94 33.76 -23.97
CA ASP A 315 16.12 34.01 -24.81
C ASP A 315 16.27 35.50 -25.13
N ILE A 316 15.18 36.20 -25.51
CA ILE A 316 15.23 37.62 -25.86
C ILE A 316 15.52 38.53 -24.65
N LEU A 317 14.98 38.18 -23.47
CA LEU A 317 15.17 38.96 -22.23
C LEU A 317 16.45 38.58 -21.46
N ASP A 318 17.14 37.52 -21.88
CA ASP A 318 18.27 36.91 -21.20
C ASP A 318 17.92 36.49 -19.75
N GLU A 319 16.79 35.80 -19.61
CA GLU A 319 16.32 35.21 -18.36
C GLU A 319 16.42 33.69 -18.41
N ASP A 320 16.55 33.06 -17.24
CA ASP A 320 16.56 31.60 -17.15
C ASP A 320 15.16 31.02 -17.34
N LEU A 321 15.08 29.88 -18.01
CA LEU A 321 13.84 29.12 -18.09
C LEU A 321 13.45 28.62 -16.70
N PRO A 322 12.14 28.61 -16.35
CA PRO A 322 11.71 27.96 -15.13
C PRO A 322 12.01 26.46 -15.19
N GLU A 323 12.53 25.91 -14.10
CA GLU A 323 12.69 24.46 -13.97
C GLU A 323 11.32 23.80 -13.91
N LEU A 324 11.05 22.91 -14.86
CA LEU A 324 9.88 22.04 -14.81
C LEU A 324 10.28 20.78 -14.04
N PRO A 325 9.67 20.51 -12.88
CA PRO A 325 9.93 19.26 -12.16
C PRO A 325 9.64 18.07 -13.07
N LEU A 326 10.69 17.36 -13.46
CA LEU A 326 10.59 15.98 -13.91
C LEU A 326 10.40 15.16 -12.65
N GLU A 327 9.14 15.01 -12.23
CA GLU A 327 8.85 13.95 -11.29
C GLU A 327 9.30 12.64 -11.95
N ALA A 328 10.02 11.81 -11.19
CA ALA A 328 10.48 10.51 -11.65
C ALA A 328 9.28 9.76 -12.28
N PRO A 329 9.48 9.00 -13.37
CA PRO A 329 8.43 8.14 -13.88
C PRO A 329 7.94 7.30 -12.71
N ASP A 330 6.67 7.49 -12.33
CA ASP A 330 5.99 6.73 -11.29
C ASP A 330 6.40 5.26 -11.40
N SER A 331 7.31 4.82 -10.53
CA SER A 331 7.18 3.50 -9.95
C SER A 331 5.75 3.45 -9.44
N LEU A 332 5.04 2.36 -9.70
CA LEU A 332 3.60 2.17 -9.45
C LEU A 332 3.17 2.33 -7.97
N ASP A 333 4.04 2.87 -7.12
CA ASP A 333 3.93 3.06 -5.68
C ASP A 333 3.25 4.39 -5.27
N ASP A 334 3.14 5.40 -6.13
CA ASP A 334 2.51 6.71 -5.78
C ASP A 334 0.96 6.70 -5.94
N MET A 335 0.35 5.52 -5.92
CA MET A 335 -1.11 5.33 -6.00
C MET A 335 -1.82 5.36 -4.63
N ASP A 336 -1.12 5.64 -3.53
CA ASP A 336 -1.69 5.56 -2.17
C ASP A 336 -1.59 6.84 -1.31
N GLU A 337 -1.23 7.99 -1.89
CA GLU A 337 -0.88 9.18 -1.09
C GLU A 337 -2.06 10.01 -0.51
N SER A 338 -3.33 9.61 -0.69
CA SER A 338 -4.46 10.31 -0.02
C SER A 338 -5.12 9.50 1.10
N THR A 339 -4.57 8.34 1.47
CA THR A 339 -5.06 7.55 2.62
C THR A 339 -3.96 6.89 3.47
N ILE A 340 -2.67 7.16 3.22
CA ILE A 340 -1.57 6.63 4.04
C ILE A 340 -0.74 7.79 4.61
N ASN A 341 -1.18 8.31 5.76
CA ASN A 341 -0.26 8.94 6.71
C ASN A 341 0.23 7.83 7.64
N LEU A 342 1.34 7.18 7.26
CA LEU A 342 2.39 6.58 8.10
C LEU A 342 3.20 5.61 7.21
N ASP A 343 4.26 6.10 6.58
CA ASP A 343 5.54 5.36 6.40
C ASP A 343 6.50 6.12 5.47
N ILE A 344 7.07 7.20 5.98
CA ILE A 344 8.23 7.87 5.38
C ILE A 344 9.48 7.35 6.07
N SER A 345 10.03 6.23 5.60
CA SER A 345 11.46 5.88 5.70
C SER A 345 11.70 4.47 5.15
N ASN A 346 11.89 4.32 3.83
CA ASN A 346 12.61 3.16 3.27
C ASN A 346 12.94 3.33 1.76
N ARG A 347 13.59 4.43 1.38
CA ARG A 347 14.27 4.56 0.07
C ARG A 347 15.76 4.28 0.23
N PHE A 348 16.15 3.00 0.28
CA PHE A 348 17.39 2.45 -0.28
C PHE A 348 17.31 0.92 -0.17
N LYS A 349 16.81 0.27 -1.23
CA LYS A 349 16.77 -1.20 -1.39
C LYS A 349 17.71 -1.61 -2.52
N THR A 350 18.77 -2.33 -2.16
CA THR A 350 19.58 -3.24 -2.99
C THR A 350 20.07 -4.29 -1.98
N SER A 351 19.75 -5.58 -1.99
CA SER A 351 19.11 -6.46 -2.98
C SER A 351 18.50 -7.67 -2.26
N GLN A 352 17.45 -8.22 -2.89
CA GLN A 352 17.07 -9.65 -2.96
C GLN A 352 17.10 -10.49 -1.68
N GLU A 353 15.94 -10.64 -1.05
CA GLU A 353 15.20 -11.92 -1.01
C GLU A 353 13.78 -11.68 -0.46
N TYR A 354 12.78 -12.19 -1.20
CA TYR A 354 11.35 -11.85 -1.17
C TYR A 354 11.00 -10.41 -1.58
N ASP A 355 10.87 -10.21 -2.89
CA ASP A 355 10.10 -9.11 -3.45
C ASP A 355 8.60 -9.40 -3.27
N PRO A 356 7.84 -8.65 -2.45
CA PRO A 356 6.38 -8.80 -2.37
C PRO A 356 5.70 -8.58 -3.72
N SER A 357 6.41 -7.97 -4.68
CA SER A 357 6.01 -7.73 -6.07
C SER A 357 6.31 -8.89 -7.03
N ALA A 358 6.92 -9.99 -6.57
CA ALA A 358 7.12 -11.16 -7.43
C ALA A 358 5.78 -11.78 -7.84
N LEU A 359 5.47 -11.71 -9.14
CA LEU A 359 4.23 -12.22 -9.76
C LEU A 359 4.00 -13.72 -9.49
N TRP A 360 5.09 -14.48 -9.30
CA TRP A 360 5.11 -15.93 -9.04
C TRP A 360 5.62 -16.24 -7.64
N GLU A 361 5.26 -17.40 -7.09
CA GLU A 361 5.60 -17.77 -5.70
C GLU A 361 7.05 -18.23 -5.54
N ASP A 362 7.56 -18.89 -6.57
CA ASP A 362 8.84 -19.56 -6.64
C ASP A 362 9.36 -19.56 -8.09
N GLU A 363 10.65 -19.82 -8.26
CA GLU A 363 11.29 -19.80 -9.58
C GLU A 363 10.86 -20.98 -10.47
N ASP A 364 10.51 -22.13 -9.88
CA ASP A 364 10.06 -23.31 -10.61
C ASP A 364 8.67 -23.09 -11.23
N THR A 365 7.72 -22.50 -10.48
CA THR A 365 6.41 -22.11 -11.02
C THR A 365 6.55 -21.05 -12.10
N ARG A 366 7.41 -20.04 -11.91
CA ARG A 366 7.72 -19.06 -12.95
C ARG A 366 8.25 -19.73 -14.23
N SER A 367 9.22 -20.63 -14.11
CA SER A 367 9.77 -21.37 -15.24
C SER A 367 8.68 -22.17 -15.97
N PHE A 368 7.75 -22.81 -15.25
CA PHE A 368 6.66 -23.55 -15.87
C PHE A 368 5.70 -22.70 -16.71
N TYR A 369 5.42 -21.44 -16.33
CA TYR A 369 4.47 -20.58 -17.05
C TYR A 369 5.13 -19.60 -18.04
N GLU A 370 6.40 -19.23 -17.84
CA GLU A 370 7.11 -18.25 -18.69
C GLU A 370 8.12 -18.88 -19.66
N ASP A 371 8.77 -19.98 -19.29
CA ASP A 371 9.75 -20.67 -20.14
C ASP A 371 9.03 -21.68 -21.05
N ILE A 372 8.54 -21.19 -22.19
CA ILE A 372 7.82 -21.97 -23.20
C ILE A 372 8.70 -22.12 -24.46
N PRO A 373 8.87 -23.32 -25.03
CA PRO A 373 9.65 -23.52 -26.25
C PRO A 373 9.11 -22.71 -27.44
N ASP A 374 9.96 -21.93 -28.11
CA ASP A 374 9.56 -21.21 -29.32
C ASP A 374 9.57 -22.14 -30.55
N LEU A 375 8.43 -22.76 -30.82
CA LEU A 375 8.24 -23.65 -31.96
C LEU A 375 8.50 -22.98 -33.33
N LYS A 376 8.47 -21.65 -33.45
CA LYS A 376 8.81 -20.97 -34.72
C LYS A 376 10.28 -21.08 -35.07
N THR A 377 11.15 -21.26 -34.07
CA THR A 377 12.59 -21.43 -34.27
C THR A 377 12.98 -22.89 -34.48
N LEU A 378 12.24 -23.82 -33.86
CA LEU A 378 12.53 -25.26 -33.86
C LEU A 378 11.93 -26.00 -35.07
N VAL A 379 10.86 -25.47 -35.67
CA VAL A 379 10.13 -26.12 -36.76
C VAL A 379 10.29 -25.32 -38.06
N PRO A 380 10.58 -25.93 -39.21
CA PRO A 380 10.64 -25.23 -40.50
C PRO A 380 9.33 -24.51 -40.85
N SER A 381 9.41 -23.27 -41.33
CA SER A 381 8.23 -22.43 -41.59
C SER A 381 7.24 -22.98 -42.61
N ILE A 382 7.65 -23.94 -43.44
CA ILE A 382 6.77 -24.66 -44.38
C ILE A 382 5.67 -25.44 -43.65
N LEU A 383 5.94 -25.97 -42.45
CA LEU A 383 4.99 -26.83 -41.73
C LEU A 383 3.86 -26.06 -41.02
N TYR A 384 3.96 -24.74 -40.90
CA TYR A 384 2.97 -23.93 -40.19
C TYR A 384 2.50 -22.66 -40.89
N LYS A 385 3.11 -22.26 -42.02
CA LYS A 385 2.71 -21.07 -42.79
C LYS A 385 1.23 -21.06 -43.19
N ASP A 386 0.66 -22.23 -43.50
CA ASP A 386 -0.76 -22.33 -43.87
C ASP A 386 -1.67 -22.30 -42.63
N SER A 387 -1.29 -22.98 -41.55
CA SER A 387 -2.02 -22.96 -40.26
C SER A 387 -2.03 -21.57 -39.59
N ALA A 388 -0.98 -20.78 -39.75
CA ALA A 388 -0.89 -19.41 -39.24
C ALA A 388 -1.71 -18.41 -40.08
N LYS A 389 -1.83 -18.63 -41.41
CA LYS A 389 -2.61 -17.79 -42.33
C LYS A 389 -4.12 -18.00 -42.22
N ASP A 390 -4.55 -19.23 -41.92
CA ASP A 390 -5.96 -19.51 -41.61
C ASP A 390 -6.48 -18.59 -40.48
N GLY A 391 -5.61 -18.19 -39.53
CA GLY A 391 -5.92 -17.30 -38.40
C GLY A 391 -6.27 -15.85 -38.76
N ILE A 392 -5.92 -15.40 -39.97
CA ILE A 392 -6.00 -13.99 -40.37
C ILE A 392 -7.28 -13.72 -41.19
N LYS A 393 -7.89 -14.75 -41.79
CA LYS A 393 -9.09 -14.57 -42.63
C LYS A 393 -10.36 -14.30 -41.82
N ASP A 394 -10.51 -14.87 -40.63
CA ASP A 394 -11.70 -14.65 -39.78
C ASP A 394 -11.62 -13.36 -38.94
N ARG A 395 -10.47 -12.67 -38.93
CA ARG A 395 -10.27 -11.38 -38.21
C ARG A 395 -10.65 -10.13 -39.01
N LYS A 396 -10.97 -10.26 -40.31
CA LYS A 396 -11.30 -9.10 -41.16
C LYS A 396 -12.73 -8.57 -40.98
N ASP A 397 -13.61 -9.31 -40.30
CA ASP A 397 -15.00 -8.86 -40.03
C ASP A 397 -15.18 -8.19 -38.66
N ALA A 398 -14.11 -7.96 -37.89
CA ALA A 398 -14.20 -7.41 -36.53
C ALA A 398 -13.12 -6.36 -36.17
N ALA A 399 -12.39 -5.80 -37.13
CA ALA A 399 -11.44 -4.72 -36.84
C ALA A 399 -11.37 -3.72 -38.00
N VAL A 400 -11.89 -2.51 -37.75
CA VAL A 400 -11.68 -1.31 -38.58
C VAL A 400 -10.17 -1.01 -38.61
N PRO A 401 -9.54 -0.88 -39.79
CA PRO A 401 -8.11 -0.62 -39.88
C PRO A 401 -7.82 0.89 -39.80
N ASP A 402 -6.98 1.27 -38.85
CA ASP A 402 -6.39 2.60 -38.73
C ASP A 402 -5.00 2.59 -39.38
N LYS A 403 -4.86 3.35 -40.48
CA LYS A 403 -3.63 4.04 -40.96
C LYS A 403 -3.86 4.57 -42.38
N ILE A 404 -3.71 5.89 -42.54
CA ILE A 404 -2.75 6.53 -43.47
C ILE A 404 -2.72 8.04 -43.14
N SER A 405 -1.49 8.58 -43.09
CA SER A 405 -1.21 10.01 -43.21
C SER A 405 -0.58 10.26 -44.58
N LYS A 406 -0.80 11.48 -45.11
CA LYS A 406 -0.27 12.12 -46.35
C LYS A 406 -1.07 11.75 -47.62
N ASP A 407 -1.67 12.65 -48.42
CA ASP A 407 -1.29 14.00 -48.87
C ASP A 407 -2.52 14.90 -49.25
N GLU A 408 -2.28 16.22 -49.24
CA GLU A 408 -2.80 17.34 -50.06
C GLU A 408 -4.27 17.84 -50.04
N GLU A 409 -4.37 19.14 -49.68
CA GLU A 409 -5.14 20.28 -50.22
C GLU A 409 -6.60 20.17 -50.70
N GLY A 410 -7.48 21.02 -50.13
CA GLY A 410 -8.67 21.53 -50.83
C GLY A 410 -9.87 22.04 -50.00
N ARG A 411 -9.86 23.34 -49.68
CA ARG A 411 -11.00 24.31 -49.78
C ARG A 411 -12.31 24.14 -48.95
N ALA A 412 -12.53 25.15 -48.08
CA ALA A 412 -13.78 25.86 -47.66
C ALA A 412 -15.14 25.41 -48.26
N GLU A 413 -16.32 25.47 -47.62
CA GLU A 413 -16.91 26.41 -46.64
C GLU A 413 -18.31 25.89 -46.18
N ASP A 414 -18.75 26.27 -44.97
CA ASP A 414 -20.12 26.52 -44.45
C ASP A 414 -21.29 25.51 -44.53
N SER A 415 -21.86 25.13 -43.36
CA SER A 415 -23.09 25.77 -42.81
C SER A 415 -23.74 25.03 -41.61
N ALA A 416 -24.06 25.82 -40.57
CA ALA A 416 -25.17 25.77 -39.60
C ALA A 416 -25.68 24.45 -38.93
N THR A 417 -25.57 24.46 -37.59
CA THR A 417 -26.35 23.86 -36.48
C THR A 417 -27.90 23.70 -36.65
N PRO A 418 -28.67 23.19 -35.65
CA PRO A 418 -28.59 21.96 -34.82
C PRO A 418 -29.96 21.24 -34.67
N VAL A 419 -30.04 19.95 -34.28
CA VAL A 419 -31.25 19.40 -33.61
C VAL A 419 -30.87 18.41 -32.50
N VAL A 420 -31.52 18.64 -31.36
CA VAL A 420 -31.46 18.00 -30.04
C VAL A 420 -32.25 16.69 -30.02
N GLY A 421 -31.85 15.70 -29.23
CA GLY A 421 -32.67 14.50 -29.01
C GLY A 421 -32.08 13.47 -28.05
N LEU A 422 -32.34 13.69 -26.76
CA LEU A 422 -32.18 12.82 -25.59
C LEU A 422 -32.22 11.29 -25.85
N MET A 423 -31.34 10.56 -25.15
CA MET A 423 -31.74 9.36 -24.40
C MET A 423 -30.71 9.03 -23.30
N GLU A 424 -31.06 9.38 -22.06
CA GLU A 424 -30.54 8.81 -20.81
C GLU A 424 -31.76 8.54 -19.92
N THR A 425 -31.66 7.57 -19.01
CA THR A 425 -32.66 7.09 -18.01
C THR A 425 -33.64 6.03 -18.56
N VAL A 426 -33.97 4.89 -17.92
CA VAL A 426 -33.87 4.32 -16.56
C VAL A 426 -33.84 2.78 -16.68
N LEU A 427 -33.17 2.08 -15.76
CA LEU A 427 -33.41 0.65 -15.48
C LEU A 427 -33.87 0.53 -14.01
N GLU A 428 -35.12 0.09 -13.79
CA GLU A 428 -35.53 -0.79 -12.67
C GLU A 428 -37.01 -1.22 -12.80
N GLU A 429 -37.21 -2.54 -12.67
CA GLU A 429 -38.38 -3.36 -12.25
C GLU A 429 -39.68 -3.45 -13.08
N ASN A 430 -40.01 -4.68 -13.53
CA ASN A 430 -41.17 -5.47 -13.07
C ASN A 430 -41.26 -6.86 -13.75
N GLU A 431 -41.74 -7.83 -12.98
CA GLU A 431 -41.92 -9.25 -13.32
C GLU A 431 -43.22 -9.55 -14.12
N GLU A 432 -43.24 -10.76 -14.69
CA GLU A 432 -44.36 -11.60 -15.17
C GLU A 432 -45.21 -11.15 -16.38
N GLU A 433 -45.04 -11.85 -17.51
CA GLU A 433 -46.17 -12.51 -18.19
C GLU A 433 -45.66 -13.62 -19.14
N THR A 434 -46.19 -14.81 -18.93
CA THR A 434 -46.07 -16.00 -19.78
C THR A 434 -46.71 -15.79 -21.16
N LEU A 435 -46.13 -16.33 -22.24
CA LEU A 435 -46.83 -17.16 -23.25
C LEU A 435 -45.88 -17.67 -24.36
N ASN A 436 -45.87 -18.99 -24.50
CA ASN A 436 -45.36 -19.90 -25.52
C ASN A 436 -45.20 -19.38 -26.97
N VAL A 437 -44.06 -19.70 -27.60
CA VAL A 437 -44.02 -20.42 -28.90
C VAL A 437 -42.79 -21.35 -28.91
N ASP A 438 -43.04 -22.54 -29.43
CA ASP A 438 -42.29 -23.79 -29.40
C ASP A 438 -40.97 -23.87 -30.21
N SER A 439 -40.08 -24.72 -29.67
CA SER A 439 -39.33 -25.82 -30.32
C SER A 439 -38.40 -25.55 -31.51
N GLU A 440 -37.09 -25.59 -31.25
CA GLU A 440 -36.07 -26.28 -32.06
C GLU A 440 -34.72 -26.19 -31.31
N ASP A 441 -34.41 -27.15 -30.44
CA ASP A 441 -33.02 -27.49 -30.03
C ASP A 441 -33.02 -28.69 -29.06
N ASP A 442 -33.45 -29.85 -29.57
CA ASP A 442 -33.39 -31.12 -28.84
C ASP A 442 -32.73 -32.20 -29.71
N MET A 443 -31.43 -32.03 -29.98
CA MET A 443 -30.59 -33.13 -30.48
C MET A 443 -29.12 -32.81 -30.24
N LEU A 444 -28.61 -33.11 -29.03
CA LEU A 444 -27.22 -33.57 -28.76
C LEU A 444 -26.93 -33.81 -27.26
N SER A 445 -27.92 -34.27 -26.48
CA SER A 445 -27.70 -34.88 -25.17
C SER A 445 -28.05 -36.36 -25.23
N ASN A 446 -27.04 -37.21 -25.34
CA ASN A 446 -26.95 -38.55 -24.73
C ASN A 446 -25.72 -39.29 -25.26
N ILE A 447 -24.58 -39.11 -24.58
CA ILE A 447 -23.55 -40.15 -24.48
C ILE A 447 -23.27 -40.26 -22.98
N ASN A 448 -23.87 -41.26 -22.34
CA ASN A 448 -23.52 -41.69 -20.99
C ASN A 448 -22.22 -42.51 -21.06
N GLU A 449 -21.23 -42.10 -20.29
CA GLU A 449 -20.00 -42.84 -19.99
C GLU A 449 -20.20 -43.61 -18.67
N GLU A 450 -20.69 -44.83 -18.77
CA GLU A 450 -20.47 -45.87 -17.75
C GLU A 450 -19.78 -47.05 -18.47
N GLU A 451 -18.88 -47.74 -17.77
CA GLU A 451 -18.01 -48.85 -18.22
C GLU A 451 -16.60 -48.49 -18.72
N VAL A 452 -15.69 -48.18 -17.78
CA VAL A 452 -14.33 -48.76 -17.80
C VAL A 452 -13.95 -49.15 -16.37
N ASN A 453 -14.40 -50.33 -15.94
CA ASN A 453 -13.81 -51.12 -14.86
C ASN A 453 -14.42 -52.54 -14.87
N GLY A 454 -13.75 -53.50 -15.50
CA GLY A 454 -14.17 -54.91 -15.46
C GLY A 454 -13.43 -55.80 -16.45
N VAL A 455 -12.87 -56.88 -15.94
CA VAL A 455 -11.94 -57.84 -16.59
C VAL A 455 -12.69 -58.93 -17.37
N LEU A 456 -12.09 -59.37 -18.49
CA LEU A 456 -12.19 -60.66 -19.24
C LEU A 456 -13.41 -61.59 -19.00
N THR A 457 -14.11 -61.97 -20.08
CA THR A 457 -14.18 -63.35 -20.64
C THR A 457 -15.05 -63.42 -21.90
N ASP A 458 -14.66 -64.29 -22.83
CA ASP A 458 -15.30 -64.65 -24.10
C ASP A 458 -16.76 -65.12 -23.97
N GLU A 459 -17.59 -64.89 -25.01
CA GLU A 459 -18.15 -65.97 -25.86
C GLU A 459 -19.11 -65.46 -26.96
N ASP A 460 -19.13 -66.24 -28.04
CA ASP A 460 -19.80 -66.11 -29.33
C ASP A 460 -21.31 -65.81 -29.30
N SER A 461 -21.82 -65.15 -30.36
CA SER A 461 -22.70 -65.79 -31.36
C SER A 461 -23.34 -64.81 -32.37
N SER A 462 -22.76 -64.79 -33.56
CA SER A 462 -23.38 -64.93 -34.89
C SER A 462 -24.83 -64.46 -35.16
N LYS A 463 -24.99 -63.59 -36.18
CA LYS A 463 -25.70 -63.80 -37.48
C LYS A 463 -26.21 -62.45 -38.03
N ASP A 464 -25.70 -61.95 -39.16
CA ASP A 464 -26.08 -62.31 -40.56
C ASP A 464 -27.49 -61.77 -40.90
N ALA A 465 -27.83 -61.05 -41.97
CA ALA A 465 -27.22 -60.60 -43.22
C ALA A 465 -28.01 -59.34 -43.66
N GLY A 466 -27.50 -58.40 -44.45
CA GLY A 466 -27.78 -58.44 -45.89
C GLY A 466 -28.07 -57.05 -46.48
N GLN A 467 -27.13 -56.61 -47.32
CA GLN A 467 -27.06 -55.47 -48.26
C GLN A 467 -28.21 -55.43 -49.33
N PRO A 468 -28.14 -54.65 -50.45
CA PRO A 468 -27.95 -53.20 -50.68
C PRO A 468 -28.86 -52.63 -51.83
N SER A 469 -28.79 -51.31 -52.11
CA SER A 469 -28.93 -50.65 -53.45
C SER A 469 -28.81 -49.12 -53.22
N LYS A 470 -27.90 -48.30 -53.76
CA LYS A 470 -27.34 -47.97 -55.11
C LYS A 470 -28.31 -47.30 -56.11
N ASP A 471 -28.20 -45.96 -56.22
CA ASP A 471 -27.85 -45.15 -57.44
C ASP A 471 -28.20 -43.65 -57.18
N GLU A 472 -27.23 -42.74 -56.92
CA GLU A 472 -26.47 -41.84 -57.84
C GLU A 472 -27.34 -40.99 -58.81
N LYS A 473 -27.29 -39.64 -58.81
CA LYS A 473 -26.22 -38.73 -59.35
C LYS A 473 -26.44 -37.26 -58.89
N GLN A 474 -25.45 -36.59 -58.26
CA GLN A 474 -24.39 -35.67 -58.78
C GLN A 474 -24.76 -34.18 -58.98
N SER A 475 -24.10 -33.31 -58.21
CA SER A 475 -23.37 -32.12 -58.73
C SER A 475 -22.16 -31.79 -57.85
N GLU A 476 -21.03 -31.51 -58.50
CA GLU A 476 -19.66 -31.26 -57.98
C GLU A 476 -19.49 -29.80 -57.49
N GLY A 477 -18.55 -29.41 -56.63
CA GLY A 477 -17.46 -30.12 -55.98
C GLY A 477 -16.59 -29.21 -55.08
N ALA A 478 -15.82 -29.83 -54.20
CA ALA A 478 -14.48 -29.44 -53.74
C ALA A 478 -13.93 -30.59 -52.88
N LYS A 479 -12.92 -31.29 -53.39
CA LYS A 479 -12.35 -32.51 -52.77
C LYS A 479 -11.81 -32.24 -51.36
N ILE A 480 -12.43 -32.84 -50.35
CA ILE A 480 -11.80 -33.06 -49.04
C ILE A 480 -10.84 -34.24 -49.19
N VAL A 481 -9.55 -33.99 -49.11
CA VAL A 481 -8.53 -35.03 -49.00
C VAL A 481 -8.78 -35.78 -47.68
N GLN A 482 -9.19 -37.04 -47.75
CA GLN A 482 -9.24 -37.90 -46.57
C GLN A 482 -7.81 -38.16 -46.07
N PRO A 483 -7.52 -38.04 -44.76
CA PRO A 483 -6.22 -38.42 -44.23
C PRO A 483 -6.05 -39.95 -44.34
N SER A 484 -4.82 -40.37 -44.66
CA SER A 484 -4.42 -41.79 -44.72
C SER A 484 -4.83 -42.53 -43.43
N PRO A 485 -5.32 -43.79 -43.47
CA PRO A 485 -5.77 -44.53 -42.28
C PRO A 485 -4.68 -44.62 -41.19
N ALA A 486 -3.41 -44.63 -41.58
CA ALA A 486 -2.27 -44.54 -40.66
C ALA A 486 -2.28 -43.27 -39.79
N ASN A 487 -2.63 -42.10 -40.34
CA ASN A 487 -2.63 -40.84 -39.59
C ASN A 487 -3.76 -40.77 -38.55
N LYS A 488 -4.86 -41.51 -38.74
CA LYS A 488 -5.94 -41.61 -37.75
C LYS A 488 -5.50 -42.43 -36.53
N VAL A 489 -4.86 -43.58 -36.77
CA VAL A 489 -4.31 -44.44 -35.71
C VAL A 489 -3.21 -43.73 -34.92
N VAL A 490 -2.32 -43.00 -35.62
CA VAL A 490 -1.25 -42.22 -34.97
C VAL A 490 -1.83 -41.05 -34.14
N LEU A 491 -2.90 -40.41 -34.63
CA LEU A 491 -3.59 -39.36 -33.86
C LEU A 491 -4.28 -39.95 -32.62
N GLU A 492 -4.94 -41.08 -32.72
CA GLU A 492 -5.59 -41.72 -31.57
C GLU A 492 -4.56 -42.18 -30.52
N ALA A 493 -3.45 -42.78 -30.95
CA ALA A 493 -2.32 -43.09 -30.07
C ALA A 493 -1.73 -41.83 -29.39
N PHE A 494 -1.63 -40.71 -30.12
CA PHE A 494 -1.20 -39.44 -29.55
C PHE A 494 -2.18 -38.91 -28.49
N LEU A 495 -3.49 -38.96 -28.75
CA LEU A 495 -4.51 -38.52 -27.79
C LEU A 495 -4.55 -39.40 -26.53
N THR A 496 -4.35 -40.71 -26.67
CA THR A 496 -4.20 -41.61 -25.51
C THR A 496 -2.92 -41.31 -24.74
N SER A 497 -1.82 -41.01 -25.43
CA SER A 497 -0.55 -40.60 -24.80
C SER A 497 -0.67 -39.29 -24.03
N LEU A 498 -1.52 -38.34 -24.45
CA LEU A 498 -1.72 -37.06 -23.75
C LEU A 498 -2.23 -37.24 -22.32
N LEU A 499 -3.04 -38.27 -22.04
CA LEU A 499 -3.53 -38.57 -20.69
C LEU A 499 -2.41 -38.97 -19.72
N SER A 500 -1.23 -39.33 -20.23
CA SER A 500 -0.04 -39.69 -19.45
C SER A 500 1.01 -38.57 -19.39
N CYS A 501 0.76 -37.42 -20.02
CA CYS A 501 1.69 -36.30 -20.07
C CYS A 501 1.60 -35.42 -18.80
N VAL A 502 2.32 -35.81 -17.74
CA VAL A 502 2.37 -35.12 -16.44
C VAL A 502 3.71 -34.40 -16.17
N ASN A 503 4.52 -34.18 -17.20
CA ASN A 503 5.85 -33.55 -17.07
C ASN A 503 6.08 -32.53 -18.19
N ARG A 504 6.76 -31.42 -17.86
CA ARG A 504 7.14 -30.31 -18.74
C ARG A 504 7.79 -30.80 -20.04
N ASP A 505 8.81 -31.64 -19.94
CA ASP A 505 9.57 -32.07 -21.13
C ASP A 505 8.74 -33.01 -22.04
N ILE A 506 7.82 -33.78 -21.45
CA ILE A 506 6.99 -34.72 -22.20
C ILE A 506 5.90 -33.96 -22.98
N ILE A 507 5.28 -32.96 -22.35
CA ILE A 507 4.25 -32.16 -23.02
C ILE A 507 4.83 -31.27 -24.12
N ASP A 508 6.02 -30.72 -23.92
CA ASP A 508 6.73 -29.91 -24.92
C ASP A 508 7.16 -30.78 -26.13
N LYS A 509 7.63 -32.01 -25.89
CA LYS A 509 7.90 -32.99 -26.95
C LYS A 509 6.63 -33.41 -27.68
N ALA A 510 5.51 -33.54 -26.97
CA ALA A 510 4.21 -33.82 -27.57
C ALA A 510 3.75 -32.66 -28.47
N ALA A 511 3.96 -31.41 -28.04
CA ALA A 511 3.70 -30.21 -28.85
C ALA A 511 4.50 -30.21 -30.15
N LEU A 512 5.80 -30.53 -30.06
CA LEU A 512 6.70 -30.65 -31.21
C LEU A 512 6.23 -31.75 -32.16
N ASN A 513 5.95 -32.95 -31.65
CA ASN A 513 5.47 -34.09 -32.45
C ASN A 513 4.15 -33.76 -33.17
N PHE A 514 3.22 -33.10 -32.46
CA PHE A 514 1.96 -32.68 -33.07
C PHE A 514 2.18 -31.68 -34.21
N CYS A 515 3.09 -30.71 -34.01
CA CYS A 515 3.43 -29.72 -35.02
C CYS A 515 4.10 -30.34 -36.26
N THR A 516 5.00 -31.31 -36.09
CA THR A 516 5.76 -31.91 -37.19
C THR A 516 4.99 -32.99 -37.94
N ASN A 517 4.20 -33.82 -37.25
CA ASN A 517 3.65 -35.06 -37.81
C ASN A 517 2.12 -35.03 -37.98
N LEU A 518 1.41 -34.20 -37.21
CA LEU A 518 -0.05 -34.26 -37.08
C LEU A 518 -0.74 -32.92 -37.34
N ASN A 519 -0.08 -31.92 -37.94
CA ASN A 519 -0.65 -30.59 -38.17
C ASN A 519 -1.56 -30.54 -39.42
N THR A 520 -2.82 -30.96 -39.27
CA THR A 520 -3.87 -30.83 -40.31
C THR A 520 -5.12 -30.14 -39.76
N LYS A 521 -6.02 -29.64 -40.61
CA LYS A 521 -7.27 -29.00 -40.16
C LYS A 521 -8.17 -29.96 -39.37
N TYR A 522 -8.21 -31.24 -39.76
CA TYR A 522 -9.00 -32.28 -39.09
C TYR A 522 -8.45 -32.66 -37.71
N THR A 523 -7.13 -32.90 -37.63
CA THR A 523 -6.44 -33.28 -36.39
C THR A 523 -6.47 -32.14 -35.37
N ARG A 524 -6.34 -30.87 -35.80
CA ARG A 524 -6.52 -29.69 -34.92
C ARG A 524 -7.90 -29.65 -34.26
N LYS A 525 -8.97 -29.90 -35.01
CA LYS A 525 -10.34 -29.98 -34.46
C LYS A 525 -10.53 -31.13 -33.48
N LYS A 526 -9.95 -32.30 -33.77
CA LYS A 526 -9.97 -33.44 -32.83
C LYS A 526 -9.15 -33.14 -31.56
N LEU A 527 -8.02 -32.46 -31.66
CA LEU A 527 -7.22 -32.03 -30.51
C LEU A 527 -8.00 -31.07 -29.61
N ILE A 528 -8.66 -30.04 -30.17
CA ILE A 528 -9.49 -29.10 -29.40
C ILE A 528 -10.57 -29.85 -28.61
N ARG A 529 -11.26 -30.80 -29.25
CA ARG A 529 -12.28 -31.62 -28.57
C ARG A 529 -11.70 -32.46 -27.44
N ALA A 530 -10.56 -33.12 -27.68
CA ALA A 530 -9.89 -33.92 -26.66
C ALA A 530 -9.39 -33.07 -25.47
N LEU A 531 -8.89 -31.86 -25.73
CA LEU A 531 -8.48 -30.91 -24.69
C LEU A 531 -9.67 -30.36 -23.90
N PHE A 532 -10.85 -30.22 -24.51
CA PHE A 532 -12.06 -29.77 -23.82
C PHE A 532 -12.71 -30.88 -22.97
N THR A 533 -12.73 -32.11 -23.47
CA THR A 533 -13.28 -33.31 -22.81
C THR A 533 -12.27 -33.95 -21.86
N VAL A 534 -11.60 -33.15 -21.02
CA VAL A 534 -10.74 -33.70 -19.95
C VAL A 534 -11.60 -34.45 -18.92
N PRO A 535 -11.19 -35.64 -18.47
CA PRO A 535 -11.87 -36.34 -17.39
C PRO A 535 -11.98 -35.48 -16.14
N ARG A 536 -13.18 -35.38 -15.56
CA ARG A 536 -13.47 -34.55 -14.37
C ARG A 536 -12.65 -34.93 -13.12
N THR A 537 -12.16 -36.17 -13.07
CA THR A 537 -11.32 -36.70 -12.00
C THR A 537 -9.83 -36.35 -12.14
N ARG A 538 -9.39 -35.89 -13.32
CA ARG A 538 -7.99 -35.61 -13.64
C ARG A 538 -7.73 -34.12 -13.85
N LEU A 539 -7.98 -33.33 -12.80
CA LEU A 539 -7.73 -31.88 -12.78
C LEU A 539 -6.22 -31.55 -12.82
N ASP A 540 -5.38 -32.51 -12.48
CA ASP A 540 -3.91 -32.45 -12.56
C ASP A 540 -3.39 -32.24 -13.99
N LEU A 541 -4.17 -32.60 -15.02
CA LEU A 541 -3.78 -32.45 -16.42
C LEU A 541 -3.99 -31.03 -16.98
N LEU A 542 -4.79 -30.18 -16.30
CA LEU A 542 -5.17 -28.86 -16.79
C LEU A 542 -3.97 -27.90 -17.00
N PRO A 543 -2.97 -27.82 -16.10
CA PRO A 543 -1.79 -26.98 -16.31
C PRO A 543 -0.97 -27.43 -17.53
N PHE A 544 -0.82 -28.75 -17.73
CA PHE A 544 -0.07 -29.31 -18.85
C PHE A 544 -0.80 -29.11 -20.18
N TYR A 545 -2.12 -29.28 -20.21
CA TYR A 545 -2.91 -29.00 -21.42
C TYR A 545 -2.91 -27.51 -21.77
N SER A 546 -2.93 -26.64 -20.76
CA SER A 546 -2.77 -25.19 -20.94
C SER A 546 -1.39 -24.85 -21.51
N ARG A 547 -0.33 -25.51 -21.03
CA ARG A 547 1.03 -25.38 -21.57
C ARG A 547 1.12 -25.85 -23.02
N LEU A 548 0.50 -26.98 -23.36
CA LEU A 548 0.43 -27.49 -24.74
C LEU A 548 -0.22 -26.45 -25.67
N VAL A 549 -1.35 -25.88 -25.26
CA VAL A 549 -2.07 -24.84 -26.02
C VAL A 549 -1.22 -23.59 -26.16
N ALA A 550 -0.55 -23.14 -25.10
CA ALA A 550 0.32 -21.97 -25.12
C ALA A 550 1.53 -22.17 -26.05
N THR A 551 2.12 -23.36 -26.04
CA THR A 551 3.24 -23.74 -26.92
C THR A 551 2.81 -23.79 -28.39
N LEU A 552 1.59 -24.26 -28.67
CA LEU A 552 1.05 -24.34 -30.03
C LEU A 552 0.50 -22.99 -30.56
N ALA A 553 0.10 -22.06 -29.69
CA ALA A 553 -0.55 -20.81 -30.08
C ALA A 553 0.24 -19.93 -31.09
N PRO A 554 1.58 -19.78 -31.00
CA PRO A 554 2.35 -19.01 -31.98
C PRO A 554 2.32 -19.59 -33.40
N VAL A 555 2.07 -20.90 -33.52
CA VAL A 555 2.12 -21.68 -34.76
C VAL A 555 0.72 -21.95 -35.31
N MET A 556 -0.26 -22.19 -34.43
CA MET A 556 -1.65 -22.49 -34.73
C MET A 556 -2.62 -21.76 -33.76
N PRO A 557 -2.81 -20.44 -33.91
CA PRO A 557 -3.56 -19.62 -32.95
C PRO A 557 -5.03 -20.04 -32.78
N HIS A 558 -5.63 -20.63 -33.82
CA HIS A 558 -7.01 -21.15 -33.79
C HIS A 558 -7.28 -22.17 -32.69
N VAL A 559 -6.30 -23.01 -32.35
CA VAL A 559 -6.46 -24.02 -31.29
C VAL A 559 -6.72 -23.36 -29.94
N ALA A 560 -6.04 -22.24 -29.67
CA ALA A 560 -6.23 -21.46 -28.47
C ALA A 560 -7.57 -20.69 -28.50
N THR A 561 -7.87 -20.00 -29.61
CA THR A 561 -9.10 -19.20 -29.73
C THR A 561 -10.36 -20.03 -29.62
N ASP A 562 -10.44 -21.17 -30.33
CA ASP A 562 -11.61 -22.04 -30.34
C ASP A 562 -11.83 -22.70 -28.96
N LEU A 563 -10.75 -23.11 -28.28
CA LEU A 563 -10.82 -23.68 -26.94
C LEU A 563 -11.32 -22.65 -25.92
N VAL A 564 -10.81 -21.41 -25.96
CA VAL A 564 -11.28 -20.31 -25.11
C VAL A 564 -12.76 -20.03 -25.36
N GLN A 565 -13.22 -20.05 -26.61
CA GLN A 565 -14.63 -19.85 -26.94
C GLN A 565 -15.53 -20.98 -26.39
N LEU A 566 -15.10 -22.24 -26.51
CA LEU A 566 -15.82 -23.38 -25.93
C LEU A 566 -15.94 -23.27 -24.42
N LEU A 567 -14.83 -22.96 -23.72
CA LEU A 567 -14.85 -22.79 -22.26
C LEU A 567 -15.76 -21.65 -21.82
N LYS A 568 -15.78 -20.52 -22.54
CA LYS A 568 -16.70 -19.40 -22.27
C LYS A 568 -18.18 -19.77 -22.45
N GLN A 569 -18.50 -20.49 -23.52
CA GLN A 569 -19.88 -20.94 -23.78
C GLN A 569 -20.34 -21.90 -22.68
N ASP A 570 -19.48 -22.85 -22.32
CA ASP A 570 -19.73 -23.83 -21.26
C ASP A 570 -19.85 -23.16 -19.88
N PHE A 571 -19.03 -22.13 -19.60
CA PHE A 571 -19.13 -21.36 -18.36
C PHE A 571 -20.47 -20.61 -18.25
N LYS A 572 -20.92 -19.98 -19.34
CA LYS A 572 -22.23 -19.32 -19.40
C LYS A 572 -23.37 -20.32 -19.24
N PHE A 573 -23.25 -21.50 -19.84
CA PHE A 573 -24.22 -22.58 -19.68
C PHE A 573 -24.31 -23.04 -18.22
N HIS A 574 -23.17 -23.23 -17.55
CA HIS A 574 -23.11 -23.63 -16.15
C HIS A 574 -23.66 -22.60 -15.16
N ILE A 575 -23.56 -21.30 -15.47
CA ILE A 575 -24.22 -20.24 -14.68
C ILE A 575 -25.74 -20.25 -14.87
N ARG A 576 -26.23 -20.53 -16.10
CA ARG A 576 -27.67 -20.62 -16.37
C ARG A 576 -28.30 -21.85 -15.73
N LYS A 577 -27.58 -22.98 -15.70
CA LYS A 577 -28.05 -24.24 -15.13
C LYS A 577 -27.75 -24.32 -13.63
N LYS A 578 -28.77 -24.02 -12.81
CA LYS A 578 -28.65 -23.92 -11.34
C LYS A 578 -28.45 -25.25 -10.60
N ASP A 579 -28.48 -26.39 -11.30
CA ASP A 579 -28.34 -27.72 -10.70
C ASP A 579 -26.95 -27.96 -10.09
N GLN A 580 -26.91 -28.63 -8.94
CA GLN A 580 -25.68 -29.02 -8.25
C GLN A 580 -25.12 -30.39 -8.70
N ILE A 581 -25.87 -31.14 -9.52
CA ILE A 581 -25.58 -32.53 -9.91
C ILE A 581 -24.22 -32.67 -10.64
N ASN A 582 -23.76 -31.63 -11.35
CA ASN A 582 -22.53 -31.66 -12.15
C ASN A 582 -21.44 -30.69 -11.66
N ILE A 583 -21.27 -30.54 -10.34
CA ILE A 583 -20.32 -29.59 -9.75
C ILE A 583 -18.86 -29.81 -10.20
N GLU A 584 -18.45 -31.07 -10.36
CA GLU A 584 -17.10 -31.42 -10.83
C GLU A 584 -16.82 -30.89 -12.25
N SER A 585 -17.83 -30.87 -13.12
CA SER A 585 -17.70 -30.32 -14.48
C SER A 585 -17.59 -28.80 -14.45
N LYS A 586 -18.35 -28.14 -13.56
CA LYS A 586 -18.27 -26.71 -13.31
C LYS A 586 -16.87 -26.31 -12.79
N ILE A 587 -16.32 -27.07 -11.84
CA ILE A 587 -14.98 -26.86 -11.28
C ILE A 587 -13.90 -27.06 -12.35
N LYS A 588 -13.98 -28.14 -13.15
CA LYS A 588 -13.05 -28.41 -14.26
C LYS A 588 -12.95 -27.21 -15.20
N ASN A 589 -14.09 -26.68 -15.64
CA ASN A 589 -14.12 -25.55 -16.57
C ASN A 589 -13.44 -24.30 -15.97
N VAL A 590 -13.78 -23.95 -14.73
CA VAL A 590 -13.25 -22.74 -14.07
C VAL A 590 -11.75 -22.85 -13.74
N ARG A 591 -11.28 -24.02 -13.30
CA ARG A 591 -9.83 -24.27 -13.12
C ARG A 591 -9.09 -24.20 -14.46
N PHE A 592 -9.67 -24.70 -15.54
CA PHE A 592 -9.03 -24.63 -16.86
C PHE A 592 -8.93 -23.18 -17.37
N ILE A 593 -9.97 -22.37 -17.16
CA ILE A 593 -9.91 -20.92 -17.42
C ILE A 593 -8.76 -20.29 -16.61
N GLY A 594 -8.67 -20.58 -15.31
CA GLY A 594 -7.61 -20.05 -14.44
C GLY A 594 -6.19 -20.41 -14.90
N GLU A 595 -5.97 -21.64 -15.35
CA GLU A 595 -4.67 -22.07 -15.91
C GLU A 595 -4.34 -21.34 -17.23
N LEU A 596 -5.31 -21.15 -18.12
CA LEU A 596 -5.10 -20.41 -19.37
C LEU A 596 -4.85 -18.90 -19.16
N VAL A 597 -5.35 -18.31 -18.07
CA VAL A 597 -5.05 -16.93 -17.68
C VAL A 597 -3.57 -16.76 -17.33
N LYS A 598 -3.00 -17.70 -16.58
CA LYS A 598 -1.57 -17.70 -16.21
C LYS A 598 -0.65 -17.73 -17.44
N PHE A 599 -1.02 -18.47 -18.48
CA PHE A 599 -0.32 -18.54 -19.78
C PHE A 599 -0.63 -17.37 -20.73
N LYS A 600 -1.41 -16.36 -20.30
CA LYS A 600 -1.80 -15.18 -21.11
C LYS A 600 -2.59 -15.54 -22.38
N ILE A 601 -3.20 -16.73 -22.43
CA ILE A 601 -4.08 -17.16 -23.53
C ILE A 601 -5.51 -16.67 -23.30
N PHE A 602 -5.97 -16.72 -22.04
CA PHE A 602 -7.26 -16.16 -21.64
C PHE A 602 -7.06 -14.76 -21.02
N PRO A 603 -7.75 -13.71 -21.51
CA PRO A 603 -7.60 -12.35 -20.98
C PRO A 603 -7.98 -12.19 -19.50
N LYS A 604 -7.13 -11.52 -18.71
CA LYS A 604 -7.38 -11.25 -17.28
C LYS A 604 -8.67 -10.49 -17.04
N SER A 605 -9.00 -9.52 -17.90
CA SER A 605 -10.23 -8.71 -17.82
C SER A 605 -11.50 -9.56 -17.92
N GLU A 606 -11.48 -10.59 -18.75
CA GLU A 606 -12.59 -11.54 -18.91
C GLU A 606 -12.67 -12.52 -17.74
N ALA A 607 -11.54 -12.96 -17.19
CA ALA A 607 -11.53 -13.82 -16.00
C ALA A 607 -12.11 -13.09 -14.77
N LEU A 608 -11.78 -11.81 -14.61
CA LEU A 608 -12.40 -10.95 -13.58
C LEU A 608 -13.89 -10.69 -13.85
N ALA A 609 -14.33 -10.69 -15.11
CA ALA A 609 -15.75 -10.63 -15.45
C ALA A 609 -16.48 -11.93 -15.09
N CYS A 610 -15.85 -13.10 -15.30
CA CYS A 610 -16.35 -14.39 -14.82
C CYS A 610 -16.50 -14.39 -13.29
N LEU A 611 -15.49 -13.92 -12.55
CA LEU A 611 -15.58 -13.81 -11.08
C LEU A 611 -16.72 -12.87 -10.66
N ARG A 612 -16.87 -11.71 -11.31
CA ARG A 612 -17.99 -10.79 -11.04
C ARG A 612 -19.36 -11.44 -11.26
N LEU A 613 -19.54 -12.21 -12.34
CA LEU A 613 -20.79 -12.92 -12.61
C LEU A 613 -21.12 -13.95 -11.51
N LEU A 614 -20.12 -14.69 -11.02
CA LEU A 614 -20.29 -15.64 -9.92
C LEU A 614 -20.63 -14.96 -8.58
N LEU A 615 -20.08 -13.76 -8.34
CA LEU A 615 -20.37 -12.97 -7.14
C LEU A 615 -21.77 -12.31 -7.16
N ASN A 616 -22.40 -12.16 -8.33
CA ASN A 616 -23.78 -11.62 -8.40
C ASN A 616 -24.76 -12.54 -7.65
N ASP A 617 -24.77 -13.83 -7.97
CA ASP A 617 -25.60 -14.88 -7.35
C ASP A 617 -24.73 -15.82 -6.49
N PHE A 618 -24.20 -15.31 -5.36
CA PHE A 618 -23.15 -15.99 -4.59
C PHE A 618 -23.69 -17.07 -3.65
N VAL A 619 -24.17 -18.19 -4.22
CA VAL A 619 -24.81 -19.30 -3.50
C VAL A 619 -24.34 -20.67 -4.02
N HIS A 620 -24.13 -21.62 -3.10
CA HIS A 620 -23.79 -23.03 -3.36
C HIS A 620 -22.68 -23.24 -4.43
N HIS A 621 -23.05 -23.71 -5.63
CA HIS A 621 -22.09 -24.03 -6.69
C HIS A 621 -21.34 -22.81 -7.23
N HIS A 622 -21.91 -21.60 -7.17
CA HIS A 622 -21.20 -20.38 -7.56
C HIS A 622 -20.08 -20.04 -6.57
N ILE A 623 -20.25 -20.37 -5.28
CA ILE A 623 -19.20 -20.23 -4.25
C ILE A 623 -18.04 -21.16 -4.58
N GLU A 624 -18.32 -22.43 -4.86
CA GLU A 624 -17.28 -23.39 -5.23
C GLU A 624 -16.55 -23.01 -6.51
N MET A 625 -17.28 -22.57 -7.54
CA MET A 625 -16.69 -22.07 -8.79
C MET A 625 -15.79 -20.85 -8.52
N ALA A 626 -16.24 -19.87 -7.75
CA ALA A 626 -15.46 -18.67 -7.46
C ALA A 626 -14.19 -18.97 -6.64
N CYS A 627 -14.31 -19.83 -5.62
CA CYS A 627 -13.17 -20.24 -4.80
C CYS A 627 -12.14 -21.01 -5.64
N ASN A 628 -12.58 -21.96 -6.47
CA ASN A 628 -11.69 -22.71 -7.35
C ASN A 628 -11.01 -21.82 -8.41
N LEU A 629 -11.69 -20.77 -8.90
CA LEU A 629 -11.06 -19.78 -9.80
C LEU A 629 -9.93 -19.03 -9.08
N LEU A 630 -10.17 -18.59 -7.85
CA LEU A 630 -9.23 -17.84 -7.04
C LEU A 630 -8.06 -18.70 -6.53
N GLU A 631 -8.30 -19.94 -6.16
CA GLU A 631 -7.25 -20.92 -5.85
C GLU A 631 -6.37 -21.20 -7.07
N THR A 632 -6.91 -21.12 -8.27
CA THR A 632 -6.12 -21.34 -9.49
C THR A 632 -5.33 -20.08 -9.85
N CYS A 633 -5.99 -18.96 -10.14
CA CYS A 633 -5.34 -17.76 -10.68
C CYS A 633 -5.52 -16.49 -9.84
N GLY A 634 -6.11 -16.58 -8.64
CA GLY A 634 -6.41 -15.42 -7.79
C GLY A 634 -5.15 -14.67 -7.35
N ARG A 635 -4.11 -15.36 -6.89
CA ARG A 635 -2.83 -14.75 -6.52
C ARG A 635 -2.12 -14.11 -7.72
N TYR A 636 -2.17 -14.75 -8.89
CA TYR A 636 -1.62 -14.20 -10.14
C TYR A 636 -2.36 -12.93 -10.58
N LEU A 637 -3.70 -12.91 -10.50
CA LEU A 637 -4.53 -11.75 -10.80
C LEU A 637 -4.36 -10.62 -9.78
N PHE A 638 -4.19 -10.97 -8.51
CA PHE A 638 -3.96 -10.02 -7.44
C PHE A 638 -2.57 -9.40 -7.53
N ARG A 639 -1.51 -10.15 -7.80
CA ARG A 639 -0.13 -9.62 -7.92
C ARG A 639 0.18 -8.93 -9.25
N SER A 640 -0.67 -9.14 -10.25
CA SER A 640 -0.55 -8.49 -11.55
C SER A 640 -0.96 -7.00 -11.47
N PRO A 641 -0.10 -6.04 -11.86
CA PRO A 641 -0.36 -4.60 -11.67
C PRO A 641 -1.58 -4.08 -12.45
N ASP A 642 -1.86 -4.69 -13.61
CA ASP A 642 -3.01 -4.36 -14.46
C ASP A 642 -4.35 -4.89 -13.92
N SER A 643 -4.34 -5.93 -13.09
CA SER A 643 -5.55 -6.56 -12.54
C SER A 643 -5.71 -6.43 -11.02
N HIS A 644 -4.67 -6.01 -10.29
CA HIS A 644 -4.60 -5.95 -8.82
C HIS A 644 -5.82 -5.23 -8.23
N HIS A 645 -6.05 -3.98 -8.63
CA HIS A 645 -7.09 -3.14 -8.06
C HIS A 645 -8.49 -3.75 -8.25
N ARG A 646 -8.79 -4.23 -9.46
CA ARG A 646 -10.09 -4.83 -9.78
C ARG A 646 -10.26 -6.18 -9.07
N CYS A 647 -9.19 -6.97 -8.92
CA CYS A 647 -9.21 -8.21 -8.15
C CYS A 647 -9.46 -7.93 -6.66
N LYS A 648 -8.78 -6.93 -6.08
CA LYS A 648 -8.96 -6.49 -4.69
C LYS A 648 -10.41 -6.09 -4.39
N LEU A 649 -11.03 -5.28 -5.25
CA LEU A 649 -12.43 -4.89 -5.10
C LEU A 649 -13.39 -6.11 -5.13
N LEU A 650 -13.15 -7.09 -6.01
CA LEU A 650 -13.97 -8.31 -6.07
C LEU A 650 -13.74 -9.22 -4.85
N LEU A 651 -12.51 -9.31 -4.33
CA LEU A 651 -12.20 -10.03 -3.09
C LEU A 651 -12.87 -9.38 -1.87
N GLU A 652 -12.88 -8.05 -1.78
CA GLU A 652 -13.62 -7.32 -0.75
C GLU A 652 -15.13 -7.56 -0.85
N GLN A 653 -15.69 -7.54 -2.07
CA GLN A 653 -17.10 -7.88 -2.30
C GLN A 653 -17.44 -9.30 -1.86
N MET A 654 -16.53 -10.26 -2.12
CA MET A 654 -16.67 -11.65 -1.66
C MET A 654 -16.72 -11.73 -0.12
N MET A 655 -15.83 -11.02 0.58
CA MET A 655 -15.82 -10.98 2.05
C MET A 655 -17.04 -10.25 2.66
N ARG A 656 -17.52 -9.18 2.02
CA ARG A 656 -18.78 -8.52 2.44
C ARG A 656 -19.98 -9.45 2.28
N LYS A 657 -20.07 -10.16 1.16
CA LYS A 657 -21.14 -11.16 0.92
C LYS A 657 -21.06 -12.30 1.93
N LYS A 658 -19.85 -12.76 2.26
CA LYS A 658 -19.60 -13.72 3.33
C LYS A 658 -20.21 -13.25 4.67
N SER A 659 -19.99 -12.00 5.08
CA SER A 659 -20.49 -11.49 6.37
C SER A 659 -22.01 -11.27 6.45
N LEU A 660 -22.68 -11.05 5.32
CA LEU A 660 -24.09 -10.66 5.28
C LEU A 660 -25.06 -11.85 5.16
N LEU A 661 -24.57 -13.02 4.75
CA LEU A 661 -25.39 -14.19 4.49
C LEU A 661 -24.99 -15.35 5.44
N PRO A 662 -25.95 -16.04 6.08
CA PRO A 662 -25.66 -17.15 6.98
C PRO A 662 -25.30 -18.40 6.15
N TYR A 663 -24.03 -18.50 5.76
CA TYR A 663 -23.50 -19.69 5.08
C TYR A 663 -23.13 -20.80 6.06
N ASP A 664 -23.14 -22.04 5.57
CA ASP A 664 -22.57 -23.18 6.26
C ASP A 664 -21.07 -22.93 6.59
N SER A 665 -20.62 -23.42 7.75
CA SER A 665 -19.24 -23.27 8.25
C SER A 665 -18.20 -23.76 7.22
N ARG A 666 -18.55 -24.76 6.41
CA ARG A 666 -17.72 -25.25 5.29
C ARG A 666 -17.48 -24.17 4.22
N TYR A 667 -18.52 -23.48 3.76
CA TYR A 667 -18.40 -22.43 2.75
C TYR A 667 -17.67 -21.21 3.31
N MET A 668 -17.93 -20.85 4.57
CA MET A 668 -17.21 -19.76 5.25
C MET A 668 -15.70 -19.99 5.24
N THR A 669 -15.28 -21.21 5.56
CA THR A 669 -13.86 -21.62 5.59
C THR A 669 -13.27 -21.63 4.19
N THR A 670 -13.99 -22.17 3.20
CA THR A 670 -13.53 -22.24 1.81
C THR A 670 -13.32 -20.85 1.21
N ILE A 671 -14.23 -19.91 1.50
CA ILE A 671 -14.13 -18.51 1.06
C ILE A 671 -12.92 -17.82 1.71
N GLU A 672 -12.69 -18.04 3.00
CA GLU A 672 -11.51 -17.51 3.71
C GLU A 672 -10.21 -18.06 3.13
N ASN A 673 -10.14 -19.38 2.92
CA ASN A 673 -8.97 -20.02 2.34
C ASN A 673 -8.66 -19.45 0.95
N ALA A 674 -9.69 -19.32 0.09
CA ALA A 674 -9.52 -18.74 -1.25
C ALA A 674 -9.12 -17.25 -1.20
N TYR A 675 -9.64 -16.48 -0.24
CA TYR A 675 -9.28 -15.08 -0.02
C TYR A 675 -7.81 -14.94 0.41
N TYR A 676 -7.39 -15.66 1.45
CA TYR A 676 -6.02 -15.60 1.97
C TYR A 676 -5.01 -16.24 1.03
N PHE A 677 -5.43 -17.19 0.19
CA PHE A 677 -4.60 -17.70 -0.89
C PHE A 677 -4.30 -16.61 -1.93
N ALA A 678 -5.30 -15.82 -2.32
CA ALA A 678 -5.12 -14.72 -3.28
C ALA A 678 -4.38 -13.51 -2.67
N ASN A 679 -4.66 -13.20 -1.39
CA ASN A 679 -4.08 -12.10 -0.64
C ASN A 679 -3.56 -12.59 0.74
N PRO A 680 -2.32 -13.11 0.80
CA PRO A 680 -1.72 -13.56 2.05
C PRO A 680 -1.57 -12.39 3.04
N PRO A 681 -1.82 -12.60 4.35
CA PRO A 681 -1.63 -11.56 5.36
C PRO A 681 -0.17 -11.10 5.44
N GLU A 682 0.06 -9.81 5.63
CA GLU A 682 1.39 -9.22 5.77
C GLU A 682 2.10 -9.82 6.98
N THR A 683 3.07 -10.70 6.72
CA THR A 683 3.97 -11.17 7.77
C THR A 683 4.98 -10.05 8.00
N GLN A 684 4.98 -9.45 9.19
CA GLN A 684 5.94 -8.39 9.54
C GLN A 684 7.37 -8.92 9.34
N THR A 685 8.02 -8.47 8.28
CA THR A 685 9.43 -8.78 8.03
C THR A 685 10.24 -7.97 9.03
N ILE A 686 10.83 -8.65 10.02
CA ILE A 686 11.70 -8.05 11.02
C ILE A 686 12.89 -7.44 10.27
N ALA A 687 13.02 -6.10 10.31
CA ALA A 687 14.11 -5.41 9.66
C ALA A 687 15.45 -5.80 10.31
N ARG A 688 16.33 -6.47 9.57
CA ARG A 688 17.71 -6.71 10.03
C ARG A 688 18.48 -5.39 9.99
N HIS A 689 18.91 -4.94 11.16
CA HIS A 689 19.74 -3.74 11.28
C HIS A 689 21.13 -4.01 10.67
N GLU A 690 21.60 -3.18 9.75
CA GLU A 690 22.99 -3.22 9.28
C GLU A 690 23.92 -2.92 10.47
N ARG A 691 24.88 -3.81 10.72
CA ARG A 691 25.78 -3.75 11.87
C ARG A 691 27.24 -3.76 11.40
N PRO A 692 28.14 -3.05 12.07
CA PRO A 692 29.57 -3.14 11.80
C PRO A 692 30.08 -4.59 11.87
N PRO A 693 31.10 -4.98 11.07
CA PRO A 693 31.63 -6.34 11.06
C PRO A 693 32.10 -6.83 12.44
N MET A 694 32.65 -5.93 13.26
CA MET A 694 33.07 -6.26 14.63
C MET A 694 31.88 -6.61 15.53
N HIS A 695 30.75 -5.92 15.37
CA HIS A 695 29.51 -6.21 16.10
C HIS A 695 28.94 -7.56 15.69
N GLU A 696 28.94 -7.86 14.39
CA GLU A 696 28.52 -9.18 13.89
C GLU A 696 29.43 -10.31 14.38
N TYR A 697 30.74 -10.06 14.42
CA TYR A 697 31.72 -11.01 14.92
C TYR A 697 31.50 -11.33 16.39
N ILE A 698 31.34 -10.32 17.25
CA ILE A 698 31.05 -10.52 18.69
C ILE A 698 29.74 -11.31 18.88
N ARG A 699 28.68 -10.97 18.14
CA ARG A 699 27.41 -11.72 18.19
C ARG A 699 27.55 -13.15 17.72
N LYS A 700 28.31 -13.39 16.66
CA LYS A 700 28.57 -14.75 16.18
C LYS A 700 29.27 -15.57 17.26
N LEU A 701 30.31 -15.02 17.89
CA LEU A 701 31.04 -15.70 18.97
C LEU A 701 30.13 -16.02 20.16
N LEU A 702 29.35 -15.05 20.64
CA LEU A 702 28.55 -15.19 21.86
C LEU A 702 27.21 -15.91 21.65
N TYR A 703 26.49 -15.61 20.57
CA TYR A 703 25.11 -16.06 20.39
C TYR A 703 24.99 -17.32 19.53
N LYS A 704 25.93 -17.55 18.58
CA LYS A 704 25.89 -18.70 17.67
C LYS A 704 26.90 -19.77 18.05
N ASP A 705 28.16 -19.38 18.16
CA ASP A 705 29.27 -20.34 18.28
C ASP A 705 29.44 -20.84 19.71
N LEU A 706 29.15 -20.03 20.75
CA LEU A 706 29.39 -20.39 22.14
C LEU A 706 28.69 -21.68 22.57
N CYS A 707 29.50 -22.68 22.93
CA CYS A 707 29.04 -23.93 23.51
C CYS A 707 30.07 -24.49 24.50
N ARG A 708 29.69 -25.54 25.24
CA ARG A 708 30.55 -26.14 26.27
C ARG A 708 31.88 -26.68 25.74
N THR A 709 31.94 -27.11 24.47
CA THR A 709 33.13 -27.76 23.89
C THR A 709 34.14 -26.79 23.29
N ASN A 710 33.74 -25.56 22.97
CA ASN A 710 34.60 -24.56 22.34
C ASN A 710 34.86 -23.32 23.20
N LEU A 711 34.53 -23.38 24.50
CA LEU A 711 34.68 -22.28 25.44
C LEU A 711 36.11 -21.73 25.49
N ASP A 712 37.13 -22.60 25.58
CA ASP A 712 38.53 -22.17 25.63
C ASP A 712 38.96 -21.43 24.36
N LYS A 713 38.47 -21.89 23.20
CA LYS A 713 38.76 -21.24 21.91
C LYS A 713 38.12 -19.87 21.85
N ILE A 714 36.86 -19.75 22.24
CA ILE A 714 36.12 -18.47 22.24
C ILE A 714 36.72 -17.51 23.26
N LEU A 715 37.13 -17.98 24.44
CA LEU A 715 37.84 -17.15 25.43
C LEU A 715 39.12 -16.53 24.84
N ILE A 716 39.93 -17.31 24.11
CA ILE A 716 41.12 -16.77 23.45
C ILE A 716 40.75 -15.70 22.41
N LEU A 717 39.65 -15.88 21.67
CA LEU A 717 39.19 -14.91 20.67
C LEU A 717 38.65 -13.63 21.31
N ILE A 718 37.90 -13.74 22.40
CA ILE A 718 37.35 -12.60 23.15
C ILE A 718 38.45 -11.80 23.84
N ARG A 719 39.48 -12.48 24.37
CA ARG A 719 40.67 -11.81 24.91
C ARG A 719 41.47 -11.02 23.88
N LYS A 720 41.35 -11.38 22.59
CA LYS A 720 42.01 -10.70 21.46
C LYS A 720 41.19 -9.57 20.86
N LEU A 721 39.97 -9.32 21.37
CA LEU A 721 39.23 -8.12 21.01
C LEU A 721 40.03 -6.88 21.44
N ASP A 722 39.85 -5.80 20.68
CA ASP A 722 40.46 -4.51 21.01
C ASP A 722 39.64 -3.86 22.14
N TRP A 723 40.02 -4.14 23.39
CA TRP A 723 39.32 -3.65 24.58
C TRP A 723 39.63 -2.18 24.88
N ASP A 724 40.64 -1.61 24.23
CA ASP A 724 40.99 -0.19 24.35
C ASP A 724 40.07 0.70 23.49
N ASP A 725 39.42 0.12 22.47
CA ASP A 725 38.39 0.77 21.67
C ASP A 725 37.06 0.86 22.46
N PRO A 726 36.56 2.08 22.79
CA PRO A 726 35.32 2.27 23.52
C PRO A 726 34.09 1.69 22.80
N ASP A 727 34.07 1.69 21.47
CA ASP A 727 32.91 1.21 20.70
C ASP A 727 32.82 -0.33 20.76
N VAL A 728 33.96 -1.01 20.58
CA VAL A 728 34.05 -2.48 20.63
C VAL A 728 33.80 -2.99 22.05
N SER A 729 34.41 -2.37 23.06
CA SER A 729 34.24 -2.75 24.46
C SER A 729 32.80 -2.52 24.94
N SER A 730 32.19 -1.36 24.64
CA SER A 730 30.79 -1.06 24.98
C SER A 730 29.82 -2.04 24.30
N TYR A 731 30.07 -2.41 23.04
CA TYR A 731 29.23 -3.38 22.34
C TYR A 731 29.38 -4.80 22.89
N ALA A 732 30.60 -5.20 23.25
CA ALA A 732 30.85 -6.48 23.90
C ALA A 732 30.12 -6.56 25.26
N ILE A 733 30.23 -5.51 26.09
CA ILE A 733 29.51 -5.38 27.36
C ILE A 733 28.00 -5.48 27.13
N LYS A 734 27.46 -4.72 26.17
CA LYS A 734 26.04 -4.82 25.78
C LYS A 734 25.65 -6.25 25.41
N CYS A 735 26.48 -6.97 24.65
CA CYS A 735 26.18 -8.35 24.30
C CYS A 735 26.24 -9.32 25.49
N PHE A 736 27.14 -9.09 26.45
CA PHE A 736 27.19 -9.86 27.69
C PHE A 736 26.00 -9.59 28.61
N THR A 737 25.47 -8.36 28.62
CA THR A 737 24.24 -8.00 29.33
C THR A 737 23.01 -8.56 28.61
N SER A 738 22.99 -8.57 27.27
CA SER A 738 21.89 -9.05 26.44
C SER A 738 21.76 -10.57 26.31
N ILE A 739 21.68 -11.25 27.45
CA ILE A 739 21.76 -12.72 27.55
C ILE A 739 20.59 -13.47 26.89
N TRP A 740 19.45 -12.82 26.66
CA TRP A 740 18.27 -13.45 26.02
C TRP A 740 18.52 -13.87 24.57
N ASN A 741 19.56 -13.33 23.93
CA ASN A 741 19.98 -13.73 22.59
C ASN A 741 20.79 -15.05 22.59
N VAL A 742 21.22 -15.53 23.77
CA VAL A 742 21.92 -16.80 23.93
C VAL A 742 20.91 -17.92 24.16
N ARG A 743 21.15 -19.09 23.56
CA ARG A 743 20.35 -20.29 23.83
C ARG A 743 20.33 -20.59 25.33
N PHE A 744 19.15 -20.80 25.91
CA PHE A 744 18.94 -20.90 27.36
C PHE A 744 19.91 -21.84 28.10
N TYR A 745 20.24 -23.00 27.50
CA TYR A 745 21.17 -23.97 28.11
C TYR A 745 22.64 -23.50 28.13
N ASN A 746 23.03 -22.59 27.22
CA ASN A 746 24.37 -22.04 27.07
C ASN A 746 24.64 -20.81 27.96
N ILE A 747 23.64 -20.29 28.67
CA ILE A 747 23.80 -19.14 29.60
C ILE A 747 24.93 -19.41 30.62
N ARG A 748 25.02 -20.64 31.13
CA ARG A 748 26.11 -21.08 32.02
C ARG A 748 27.50 -20.89 31.41
N CYS A 749 27.64 -21.02 30.09
CA CYS A 749 28.91 -20.89 29.39
C CYS A 749 29.34 -19.43 29.33
N VAL A 750 28.38 -18.49 29.24
CA VAL A 750 28.66 -17.05 29.27
C VAL A 750 29.16 -16.62 30.64
N ALA A 751 28.53 -17.09 31.72
CA ALA A 751 29.00 -16.81 33.08
C ALA A 751 30.41 -17.37 33.34
N ASN A 752 30.71 -18.59 32.86
CA ASN A 752 32.05 -19.15 32.94
C ASN A 752 33.07 -18.35 32.13
N LEU A 753 32.68 -17.91 30.92
CA LEU A 753 33.52 -17.10 30.05
C LEU A 753 33.87 -15.75 30.71
N LEU A 754 32.90 -15.09 31.37
CA LEU A 754 33.14 -13.87 32.15
C LEU A 754 34.08 -14.13 33.33
N ALA A 755 33.89 -15.22 34.09
CA ALA A 755 34.77 -15.57 35.20
C ALA A 755 36.22 -15.81 34.74
N ALA A 756 36.39 -16.42 33.57
CA ALA A 756 37.69 -16.62 32.95
C ALA A 756 38.29 -15.33 32.33
N LEU A 757 37.49 -14.29 32.13
CA LEU A 757 37.91 -13.00 31.60
C LEU A 757 38.44 -12.05 32.69
N ILE A 758 38.04 -12.23 33.96
CA ILE A 758 38.47 -11.42 35.12
C ILE A 758 39.98 -11.14 35.15
N PRO A 759 40.88 -12.13 35.00
CA PRO A 759 42.32 -11.88 35.12
C PRO A 759 42.89 -10.98 34.01
N TYR A 760 42.12 -10.75 32.95
CA TYR A 760 42.55 -10.00 31.76
C TYR A 760 41.84 -8.65 31.62
N GLN A 761 40.55 -8.59 31.96
CA GLN A 761 39.72 -7.39 31.83
C GLN A 761 38.80 -7.25 33.06
N ASP A 762 39.40 -6.93 34.20
CA ASP A 762 38.75 -6.68 35.50
C ASP A 762 37.51 -5.76 35.38
N TRP A 763 37.71 -4.59 34.79
CA TRP A 763 36.74 -3.48 34.80
C TRP A 763 35.43 -3.78 34.04
N VAL A 764 35.45 -4.76 33.14
CA VAL A 764 34.30 -5.16 32.31
C VAL A 764 33.24 -5.89 33.14
N ILE A 765 33.66 -6.68 34.14
CA ILE A 765 32.77 -7.56 34.91
C ILE A 765 31.78 -6.74 35.75
N PRO A 766 32.21 -5.71 36.54
CA PRO A 766 31.29 -4.84 37.25
C PRO A 766 30.23 -4.20 36.35
N GLN A 767 30.61 -3.70 35.16
CA GLN A 767 29.68 -3.06 34.24
C GLN A 767 28.61 -4.02 33.69
N VAL A 768 28.99 -5.28 33.41
CA VAL A 768 28.02 -6.30 33.00
C VAL A 768 27.09 -6.66 34.17
N ILE A 769 27.61 -6.80 35.38
CA ILE A 769 26.79 -7.10 36.57
C ILE A 769 25.79 -5.97 36.83
N ASP A 770 26.25 -4.72 36.82
CA ASP A 770 25.41 -3.54 37.00
C ASP A 770 24.32 -3.46 35.93
N GLY A 771 24.67 -3.69 34.65
CA GLY A 771 23.72 -3.73 33.56
C GLY A 771 22.66 -4.82 33.72
N VAL A 772 23.05 -6.00 34.21
CA VAL A 772 22.11 -7.11 34.47
C VAL A 772 21.20 -6.81 35.67
N LEU A 773 21.73 -6.20 36.73
CA LEU A 773 20.96 -5.78 37.91
C LEU A 773 19.94 -4.68 37.56
N GLU A 774 20.34 -3.72 36.72
CA GLU A 774 19.47 -2.68 36.21
C GLU A 774 18.35 -3.26 35.34
N ASP A 775 18.68 -4.17 34.42
CA ASP A 775 17.68 -4.86 33.59
C ASP A 775 16.65 -5.62 34.45
N ILE A 776 17.05 -6.20 35.59
CA ILE A 776 16.14 -6.83 36.54
C ILE A 776 15.16 -5.82 37.14
N ARG A 777 15.64 -4.62 37.52
CA ARG A 777 14.80 -3.56 38.05
C ARG A 777 13.83 -3.04 36.99
N LEU A 778 14.35 -2.66 35.83
CA LEU A 778 13.58 -2.15 34.70
C LEU A 778 12.48 -3.13 34.25
N MET A 779 12.76 -4.44 34.27
CA MET A 779 11.76 -5.46 33.92
C MET A 779 10.69 -5.69 34.98
N MET A 780 10.92 -5.27 36.23
CA MET A 780 9.85 -5.21 37.21
C MET A 780 8.93 -4.02 36.94
N GLU A 781 9.45 -2.90 36.45
CA GLU A 781 8.69 -1.67 36.15
C GLU A 781 7.82 -1.78 34.88
N ILE A 782 8.38 -2.23 33.75
CA ILE A 782 7.66 -2.33 32.46
C ILE A 782 6.63 -3.48 32.48
N ASN A 783 6.92 -4.56 33.21
CA ASN A 783 6.08 -5.73 33.48
C ASN A 783 5.19 -6.27 32.32
N HIS A 784 5.67 -6.19 31.07
CA HIS A 784 4.90 -6.60 29.89
C HIS A 784 5.16 -8.09 29.51
N PRO A 785 4.12 -8.91 29.21
CA PRO A 785 4.27 -10.36 28.94
C PRO A 785 5.21 -10.73 27.79
N LYS A 786 5.37 -9.85 26.79
CA LYS A 786 6.32 -10.00 25.66
C LYS A 786 7.75 -10.27 26.13
N TYR A 787 8.15 -9.74 27.29
CA TYR A 787 9.52 -9.85 27.81
C TYR A 787 9.71 -11.03 28.78
N ASN A 788 8.73 -11.91 28.94
CA ASN A 788 8.80 -13.01 29.91
C ASN A 788 9.99 -13.96 29.66
N GLN A 789 10.30 -14.28 28.39
CA GLN A 789 11.46 -15.11 28.04
C GLN A 789 12.78 -14.41 28.39
N ARG A 790 12.87 -13.09 28.14
CA ARG A 790 14.03 -12.25 28.48
C ARG A 790 14.26 -12.23 29.99
N ARG A 791 13.21 -12.02 30.78
CA ARG A 791 13.23 -12.02 32.26
C ARG A 791 13.74 -13.34 32.84
N ILE A 792 13.24 -14.47 32.34
CA ILE A 792 13.66 -15.81 32.79
C ILE A 792 15.13 -16.07 32.46
N SER A 793 15.58 -15.65 31.28
CA SER A 793 16.98 -15.79 30.86
C SER A 793 17.93 -15.00 31.77
N ILE A 794 17.55 -13.78 32.15
CA ILE A 794 18.32 -12.92 33.05
C ILE A 794 18.36 -13.47 34.48
N MET A 795 17.22 -13.96 35.00
CA MET A 795 17.19 -14.61 36.32
C MET A 795 18.05 -15.88 36.36
N ARG A 796 18.04 -16.67 35.28
CA ARG A 796 18.97 -17.80 35.13
C ARG A 796 20.41 -17.32 35.13
N TYR A 797 20.70 -16.22 34.43
CA TYR A 797 22.06 -15.70 34.29
C TYR A 797 22.65 -15.23 35.62
N ILE A 798 21.91 -14.48 36.44
CA ILE A 798 22.33 -14.10 37.80
C ILE A 798 22.63 -15.32 38.66
N GLY A 799 21.79 -16.36 38.60
CA GLY A 799 22.05 -17.60 39.34
C GLY A 799 23.36 -18.27 38.89
N GLU A 800 23.65 -18.27 37.59
CA GLU A 800 24.93 -18.78 37.07
C GLU A 800 26.11 -17.87 37.44
N MET A 801 25.93 -16.54 37.48
CA MET A 801 26.97 -15.61 37.94
C MET A 801 27.40 -15.91 39.38
N TYR A 802 26.45 -16.24 40.26
CA TYR A 802 26.77 -16.72 41.62
C TYR A 802 27.53 -18.05 41.59
N ASN A 803 27.09 -19.01 40.76
CA ASN A 803 27.73 -20.32 40.65
C ASN A 803 29.20 -20.22 40.22
N TYR A 804 29.53 -19.25 39.35
CA TYR A 804 30.90 -18.97 38.89
C TYR A 804 31.63 -17.90 39.72
N ARG A 805 31.09 -17.52 40.89
CA ARG A 805 31.71 -16.58 41.84
C ARG A 805 31.94 -15.17 41.29
N LEU A 806 31.11 -14.73 40.35
CA LEU A 806 31.08 -13.35 39.87
C LEU A 806 30.35 -12.42 40.86
N ILE A 807 29.37 -12.96 41.59
CA ILE A 807 28.61 -12.25 42.61
C ILE A 807 28.52 -13.06 43.90
N GLU A 808 28.34 -12.37 45.02
CA GLU A 808 28.18 -12.99 46.33
C GLU A 808 26.72 -13.35 46.64
N SER A 809 26.52 -14.19 47.67
CA SER A 809 25.16 -14.58 48.09
C SER A 809 24.29 -13.40 48.52
N ASN A 810 24.90 -12.31 49.02
CA ASN A 810 24.18 -11.12 49.46
C ASN A 810 23.42 -10.45 48.30
N VAL A 811 24.02 -10.39 47.11
CA VAL A 811 23.39 -9.83 45.91
C VAL A 811 22.19 -10.68 45.48
N VAL A 812 22.34 -12.01 45.49
CA VAL A 812 21.25 -12.94 45.15
C VAL A 812 20.07 -12.77 46.11
N PHE A 813 20.32 -12.67 47.43
CA PHE A 813 19.24 -12.42 48.40
C PHE A 813 18.61 -11.04 48.23
N LYS A 814 19.38 -9.98 47.95
CA LYS A 814 18.83 -8.64 47.65
C LYS A 814 17.85 -8.71 46.47
N ILE A 815 18.18 -9.43 45.40
CA ILE A 815 17.29 -9.63 44.24
C ILE A 815 16.04 -10.42 44.63
N LEU A 816 16.20 -11.55 45.32
CA LEU A 816 15.10 -12.39 45.79
C LEU A 816 14.11 -11.59 46.65
N TYR A 817 14.61 -10.79 47.59
CA TYR A 817 13.76 -9.90 48.40
C TYR A 817 13.13 -8.79 47.56
N SER A 818 13.86 -8.16 46.63
CA SER A 818 13.29 -7.11 45.77
C SER A 818 12.08 -7.59 44.97
N LEU A 819 12.08 -8.85 44.51
CA LEU A 819 10.95 -9.45 43.78
C LEU A 819 9.68 -9.56 44.65
N ILE A 820 9.80 -9.64 45.97
CA ILE A 820 8.64 -9.74 46.88
C ILE A 820 8.35 -8.45 47.65
N THR A 821 9.24 -7.45 47.64
CA THR A 821 9.01 -6.18 48.36
C THR A 821 8.73 -5.00 47.43
N TYR A 822 9.30 -4.97 46.23
CA TYR A 822 9.17 -3.81 45.33
C TYR A 822 7.76 -3.71 44.75
N GLY A 823 7.04 -2.64 45.10
CA GLY A 823 5.67 -2.39 44.62
C GLY A 823 4.62 -3.34 45.20
N ILE A 824 4.81 -3.86 46.43
CA ILE A 824 3.86 -4.78 47.08
C ILE A 824 3.41 -4.20 48.43
N TYR A 825 2.10 -4.06 48.63
CA TYR A 825 1.50 -3.54 49.87
C TYR A 825 1.03 -4.68 50.77
N TYR A 826 1.82 -5.01 51.79
CA TYR A 826 1.47 -6.08 52.74
C TYR A 826 0.45 -5.67 53.81
N ASN A 827 0.28 -4.36 54.06
CA ASN A 827 -0.53 -3.84 55.18
C ASN A 827 -1.97 -3.49 54.78
N THR A 828 -2.27 -3.44 53.48
CA THR A 828 -3.59 -3.10 52.92
C THR A 828 -3.92 -4.07 51.77
N PRO A 829 -4.47 -5.26 52.05
CA PRO A 829 -4.68 -6.32 51.04
C PRO A 829 -5.65 -5.92 49.91
N GLU A 830 -6.48 -4.91 50.13
CA GLU A 830 -7.49 -4.40 49.18
C GLU A 830 -6.90 -3.43 48.15
N VAL A 831 -5.68 -2.91 48.36
CA VAL A 831 -5.04 -1.92 47.50
C VAL A 831 -3.91 -2.57 46.70
N PHE A 832 -4.06 -2.59 45.38
CA PHE A 832 -3.07 -3.19 44.48
C PHE A 832 -2.10 -2.13 43.93
N SER A 833 -0.85 -2.53 43.73
CA SER A 833 0.11 -1.72 42.97
C SER A 833 -0.05 -2.00 41.47
N GLU A 834 0.11 -0.96 40.65
CA GLU A 834 0.14 -1.07 39.19
C GLU A 834 1.22 -2.06 38.70
N ILE A 835 2.28 -2.25 39.49
CA ILE A 835 3.44 -3.08 39.15
C ILE A 835 3.23 -4.57 39.50
N ASP A 836 2.27 -4.91 40.37
CA ASP A 836 1.95 -6.31 40.72
C ASP A 836 0.42 -6.55 40.82
N PRO A 837 -0.30 -6.48 39.68
CA PRO A 837 -1.75 -6.67 39.66
C PRO A 837 -2.13 -8.13 39.98
N PRO A 838 -3.37 -8.41 40.43
CA PRO A 838 -3.80 -9.74 40.91
C PRO A 838 -3.56 -10.92 39.94
N ASP A 839 -3.68 -10.66 38.64
CA ASP A 839 -3.47 -11.61 37.55
C ASP A 839 -1.98 -11.89 37.28
N ASN A 840 -1.08 -11.03 37.73
CA ASN A 840 0.35 -11.21 37.53
C ASN A 840 0.97 -12.16 38.55
N LEU A 841 1.20 -13.40 38.11
CA LEU A 841 1.84 -14.45 38.91
C LEU A 841 3.30 -14.72 38.48
N PHE A 842 3.89 -13.85 37.67
CA PHE A 842 5.17 -14.13 37.03
C PHE A 842 6.36 -14.03 37.99
N ARG A 843 6.26 -13.19 39.04
CA ARG A 843 7.29 -13.08 40.08
C ARG A 843 7.57 -14.40 40.79
N ILE A 844 6.52 -15.22 41.00
CA ILE A 844 6.64 -16.58 41.55
C ILE A 844 7.58 -17.42 40.68
N ARG A 845 7.44 -17.35 39.34
CA ARG A 845 8.30 -18.09 38.40
C ARG A 845 9.73 -17.58 38.40
N LEU A 846 9.94 -16.26 38.50
CA LEU A 846 11.28 -15.66 38.55
C LEU A 846 12.05 -16.10 39.80
N ILE A 847 11.39 -16.09 40.96
CA ILE A 847 11.97 -16.56 42.23
C ILE A 847 12.34 -18.05 42.12
N CYS A 848 11.42 -18.88 41.62
CA CYS A 848 11.71 -20.30 41.42
C CYS A 848 12.90 -20.51 40.48
N GLN A 849 13.00 -19.74 39.38
CA GLN A 849 14.12 -19.85 38.43
C GLN A 849 15.48 -19.57 39.06
N VAL A 850 15.59 -18.56 39.94
CA VAL A 850 16.83 -18.27 40.68
C VAL A 850 17.15 -19.40 41.66
N LEU A 851 16.15 -19.83 42.44
CA LEU A 851 16.29 -20.90 43.43
C LEU A 851 16.69 -22.25 42.81
N GLU A 852 16.14 -22.61 41.65
CA GLU A 852 16.55 -23.80 40.90
C GLU A 852 18.00 -23.72 40.38
N THR A 853 18.51 -22.51 40.15
CA THR A 853 19.83 -22.31 39.54
C THR A 853 20.96 -22.34 40.57
N CYS A 854 20.79 -21.62 41.67
CA CYS A 854 21.83 -21.47 42.70
C CYS A 854 21.38 -21.85 44.11
N GLY A 855 20.09 -22.13 44.35
CA GLY A 855 19.55 -22.39 45.68
C GLY A 855 20.15 -23.61 46.39
N GLN A 856 20.59 -24.62 45.62
CA GLN A 856 21.22 -25.82 46.17
C GLN A 856 22.52 -25.54 46.95
N TYR A 857 23.19 -24.43 46.66
CA TYR A 857 24.42 -24.02 47.33
C TYR A 857 24.16 -23.33 48.68
N PHE A 858 22.92 -22.90 48.95
CA PHE A 858 22.51 -22.29 50.23
C PHE A 858 22.07 -23.34 51.27
N ASN A 859 22.90 -24.35 51.48
CA ASN A 859 22.60 -25.50 52.35
C ASN A 859 23.33 -25.45 53.71
N SER A 860 24.30 -24.56 53.88
CA SER A 860 25.18 -24.47 55.06
C SER A 860 25.45 -23.03 55.50
N GLY A 861 25.90 -22.85 56.75
CA GLY A 861 26.33 -21.55 57.29
C GLY A 861 25.23 -20.50 57.42
N SER A 862 25.62 -19.22 57.27
CA SER A 862 24.72 -18.06 57.29
C SER A 862 23.75 -18.04 56.10
N SER A 863 24.20 -18.48 54.92
CA SER A 863 23.36 -18.55 53.70
C SER A 863 22.16 -19.48 53.85
N LYS A 864 22.32 -20.59 54.58
CA LYS A 864 21.21 -21.49 54.93
C LYS A 864 20.12 -20.77 55.70
N LYS A 865 20.50 -20.03 56.75
CA LYS A 865 19.57 -19.25 57.58
C LYS A 865 18.89 -18.16 56.76
N LYS A 866 19.64 -17.44 55.91
CA LYS A 866 19.09 -16.42 54.99
C LYS A 866 18.05 -17.01 54.04
N LEU A 867 18.32 -18.19 53.45
CA LEU A 867 17.35 -18.88 52.60
C LEU A 867 16.13 -19.36 53.38
N ASP A 868 16.32 -19.94 54.57
CA ASP A 868 15.20 -20.42 55.41
C ASP A 868 14.27 -19.24 55.78
N CYS A 869 14.83 -18.08 56.13
CA CYS A 869 14.07 -16.84 56.36
C CYS A 869 13.37 -16.36 55.08
N PHE A 870 14.07 -16.35 53.93
CA PHE A 870 13.49 -15.91 52.66
C PHE A 870 12.30 -16.79 52.24
N ILE A 871 12.40 -18.11 52.35
CA ILE A 871 11.33 -19.04 51.97
C ILE A 871 10.04 -18.73 52.74
N ILE A 872 10.15 -18.35 54.02
CA ILE A 872 8.99 -18.04 54.87
C ILE A 872 8.32 -16.73 54.43
N VAL A 873 9.11 -15.70 54.09
CA VAL A 873 8.56 -14.45 53.53
C VAL A 873 8.00 -14.66 52.12
N TYR A 874 8.62 -15.51 51.31
CA TYR A 874 8.15 -15.88 49.98
C TYR A 874 6.83 -16.65 50.04
N GLN A 875 6.65 -17.54 51.03
CA GLN A 875 5.40 -18.23 51.28
C GLN A 875 4.26 -17.25 51.62
N LYS A 876 4.53 -16.20 52.40
CA LYS A 876 3.57 -15.12 52.64
C LYS A 876 3.17 -14.41 51.34
N TYR A 877 4.13 -14.13 50.45
CA TYR A 877 3.83 -13.55 49.14
C TYR A 877 2.96 -14.47 48.27
N PHE A 878 3.28 -15.77 48.24
CA PHE A 878 2.47 -16.76 47.51
C PHE A 878 1.01 -16.79 48.00
N TRP A 879 0.81 -16.84 49.32
CA TRP A 879 -0.53 -16.81 49.91
C TRP A 879 -1.25 -15.49 49.69
N LEU A 880 -0.55 -14.36 49.69
CA LEU A 880 -1.13 -13.05 49.36
C LEU A 880 -1.75 -13.06 47.95
N LYS A 881 -1.08 -13.65 46.96
CA LYS A 881 -1.61 -13.77 45.59
C LYS A 881 -2.73 -14.81 45.49
N LYS A 882 -2.62 -15.93 46.20
CA LYS A 882 -3.61 -17.01 46.17
C LYS A 882 -4.93 -16.63 46.86
N SER A 883 -4.88 -15.81 47.91
CA SER A 883 -6.03 -15.39 48.71
C SER A 883 -6.77 -14.16 48.16
N GLN A 884 -6.49 -13.74 46.92
CA GLN A 884 -7.16 -12.58 46.31
C GLN A 884 -8.59 -12.90 45.88
N GLU A 885 -9.50 -11.93 46.02
CA GLU A 885 -10.93 -12.07 45.68
C GLU A 885 -11.18 -12.46 44.20
N PHE A 886 -10.20 -12.20 43.33
CA PHE A 886 -10.23 -12.58 41.93
C PHE A 886 -10.33 -14.11 41.71
N TYR A 887 -9.75 -14.92 42.60
CA TYR A 887 -9.77 -16.38 42.47
C TYR A 887 -11.01 -16.95 43.17
N THR A 888 -11.91 -17.52 42.38
CA THR A 888 -13.19 -18.11 42.83
C THR A 888 -13.32 -19.56 42.35
N ASP A 889 -14.36 -20.28 42.77
CA ASP A 889 -14.58 -21.66 42.32
C ASP A 889 -14.75 -21.79 40.79
N GLU A 890 -15.22 -20.73 40.12
CA GLU A 890 -15.32 -20.66 38.66
C GLU A 890 -13.98 -20.29 37.97
N TYR A 891 -13.06 -19.62 38.70
CA TYR A 891 -11.73 -19.24 38.21
C TYR A 891 -10.63 -19.59 39.23
N PRO A 892 -10.23 -20.89 39.32
CA PRO A 892 -9.32 -21.35 40.34
C PRO A 892 -7.89 -20.88 40.11
N PHE A 893 -7.11 -20.74 41.19
CA PHE A 893 -5.69 -20.42 41.11
C PHE A 893 -4.92 -21.47 40.28
N PRO A 894 -3.95 -21.07 39.42
CA PRO A 894 -3.27 -22.02 38.53
C PRO A 894 -2.49 -23.12 39.28
N VAL A 895 -2.96 -24.36 39.18
CA VAL A 895 -2.38 -25.54 39.86
C VAL A 895 -0.90 -25.75 39.51
N ASN A 896 -0.51 -25.51 38.27
CA ASN A 896 0.88 -25.65 37.81
C ASN A 896 1.86 -24.73 38.57
N LEU A 897 1.42 -23.54 38.99
CA LEU A 897 2.25 -22.63 39.76
C LEU A 897 2.38 -23.06 41.22
N GLU A 898 1.32 -23.62 41.79
CA GLU A 898 1.36 -24.19 43.14
C GLU A 898 2.30 -25.39 43.21
N ILE A 899 2.26 -26.26 42.19
CA ILE A 899 3.20 -27.38 42.05
C ILE A 899 4.63 -26.86 41.91
N LEU A 900 4.88 -25.90 41.02
CA LEU A 900 6.22 -25.30 40.83
C LEU A 900 6.79 -24.73 42.13
N PHE A 901 5.99 -23.96 42.87
CA PHE A 901 6.38 -23.37 44.15
C PHE A 901 6.75 -24.46 45.17
N LYS A 902 5.88 -25.47 45.35
CA LYS A 902 6.08 -26.57 46.29
C LYS A 902 7.29 -27.43 45.93
N ASP A 903 7.43 -27.80 44.66
CA ASP A 903 8.52 -28.66 44.18
C ASP A 903 9.88 -27.96 44.31
N THR A 904 9.95 -26.67 43.99
CA THR A 904 11.19 -25.88 44.13
C THR A 904 11.65 -25.81 45.60
N ILE A 905 10.72 -25.55 46.53
CA ILE A 905 11.06 -25.47 47.95
C ILE A 905 11.41 -26.85 48.51
N HIS A 906 10.66 -27.91 48.17
CA HIS A 906 10.97 -29.27 48.62
C HIS A 906 12.32 -29.77 48.08
N ALA A 907 12.69 -29.41 46.84
CA ALA A 907 14.00 -29.74 46.29
C ALA A 907 15.15 -29.14 47.13
N LEU A 908 14.95 -27.94 47.69
CA LEU A 908 15.92 -27.27 48.55
C LEU A 908 15.82 -27.66 50.03
N ARG A 909 14.61 -27.92 50.51
CA ARG A 909 14.27 -28.24 51.91
C ARG A 909 13.19 -29.33 51.95
N PRO A 910 13.59 -30.62 51.86
CA PRO A 910 12.63 -31.74 51.84
C PRO A 910 11.75 -31.86 53.10
N LYS A 911 12.15 -31.24 54.22
CA LYS A 911 11.43 -31.27 55.51
C LYS A 911 10.67 -29.98 55.81
N PHE A 912 10.56 -29.07 54.83
CA PHE A 912 9.87 -27.80 55.02
C PHE A 912 8.37 -28.02 55.20
N LYS A 913 7.75 -27.26 56.11
CA LYS A 913 6.30 -27.30 56.35
C LYS A 913 5.68 -26.06 55.70
N PHE A 914 4.67 -26.28 54.88
CA PHE A 914 3.95 -25.20 54.20
C PHE A 914 2.77 -24.74 55.06
N ALA A 915 2.55 -23.42 55.14
CA ALA A 915 1.33 -22.88 55.72
C ALA A 915 0.10 -23.26 54.89
N GLU A 916 -1.03 -23.43 55.57
CA GLU A 916 -2.31 -23.84 54.96
C GLU A 916 -3.19 -22.65 54.55
N ASN A 917 -2.94 -21.46 55.10
CA ASN A 917 -3.68 -20.23 54.82
C ASN A 917 -2.81 -18.97 55.01
N LEU A 918 -3.35 -17.81 54.62
CA LEU A 918 -2.64 -16.53 54.68
C LEU A 918 -2.36 -16.09 56.13
N GLU A 919 -3.27 -16.38 57.06
CA GLU A 919 -3.12 -16.05 58.48
C GLU A 919 -1.95 -16.83 59.10
N ASP A 920 -1.82 -18.12 58.79
CA ASP A 920 -0.73 -18.98 59.24
C ASP A 920 0.62 -18.51 58.66
N ALA A 921 0.65 -18.17 57.36
CA ALA A 921 1.84 -17.59 56.74
C ALA A 921 2.24 -16.24 57.36
N ASN A 922 1.27 -15.40 57.74
CA ASN A 922 1.54 -14.15 58.46
C ASN A 922 2.10 -14.38 59.86
N GLN A 923 1.56 -15.36 60.60
CA GLN A 923 2.06 -15.72 61.93
C GLN A 923 3.49 -16.28 61.87
N GLU A 924 3.83 -17.09 60.88
CA GLU A 924 5.20 -17.59 60.68
C GLU A 924 6.19 -16.46 60.40
N VAL A 925 5.80 -15.49 59.58
CA VAL A 925 6.61 -14.29 59.30
C VAL A 925 6.76 -13.42 60.54
N GLU A 926 5.68 -13.17 61.30
CA GLU A 926 5.73 -12.41 62.56
C GLU A 926 6.62 -13.07 63.61
N LYS A 927 6.60 -14.40 63.75
CA LYS A 927 7.51 -15.14 64.64
C LYS A 927 8.96 -14.84 64.30
N ILE A 928 9.34 -14.89 63.03
CA ILE A 928 10.70 -14.58 62.57
C ILE A 928 11.05 -13.12 62.78
N PHE A 929 10.14 -12.18 62.47
CA PHE A 929 10.38 -10.76 62.72
C PHE A 929 10.54 -10.48 64.22
N ASN A 930 9.76 -11.13 65.09
CA ASN A 930 9.89 -11.02 66.54
C ASN A 930 11.17 -11.67 67.09
N GLU A 931 11.69 -12.72 66.43
CA GLU A 931 13.00 -13.32 66.75
C GLU A 931 14.18 -12.45 66.27
N LEU A 932 14.00 -11.64 65.22
CA LEU A 932 15.01 -10.74 64.65
C LEU A 932 14.99 -9.34 65.29
N LYS A 933 13.83 -8.86 65.76
CA LYS A 933 13.63 -7.58 66.46
C LYS A 933 14.60 -7.35 67.62
N PRO A 934 14.86 -8.31 68.53
CA PRO A 934 15.81 -8.13 69.62
C PRO A 934 17.26 -8.02 69.14
N LYS A 935 17.64 -8.70 68.04
CA LYS A 935 19.00 -8.62 67.47
C LYS A 935 19.27 -7.29 66.78
N LEU A 936 18.27 -6.71 66.12
CA LEU A 936 18.34 -5.34 65.57
C LEU A 936 18.37 -4.27 66.68
N SER A 937 17.66 -4.51 67.78
CA SER A 937 17.68 -3.63 68.96
C SER A 937 19.01 -3.70 69.73
N GLU A 938 19.78 -4.78 69.61
CA GLU A 938 21.15 -4.88 70.14
C GLU A 938 22.19 -4.18 69.25
N LEU A 939 22.04 -4.22 67.92
CA LEU A 939 22.96 -3.62 66.95
C LEU A 939 22.75 -2.10 66.75
N PHE A 940 21.53 -1.58 66.94
CA PHE A 940 21.21 -0.15 66.79
C PHE A 940 20.31 0.38 67.93
N PRO A 941 20.89 0.83 69.07
CA PRO A 941 20.11 1.28 70.24
C PRO A 941 19.36 2.62 70.06
N THR A 942 19.66 3.39 69.02
CA THR A 942 19.25 4.81 68.89
C THR A 942 17.94 5.07 68.14
N LEU A 943 17.24 4.03 67.65
CA LEU A 943 16.01 4.16 66.86
C LEU A 943 14.71 3.90 67.64
N ASN A 944 14.74 3.88 68.97
CA ASN A 944 13.52 3.81 69.79
C ASN A 944 12.76 5.16 69.73
N VAL A 945 11.92 5.33 68.70
CA VAL A 945 10.86 6.34 68.70
C VAL A 945 9.61 5.70 69.32
N ASP A 946 9.16 6.31 70.40
CA ASP A 946 8.05 5.91 71.26
C ASP A 946 6.72 5.74 70.46
N PRO A 947 5.93 4.67 70.63
CA PRO A 947 4.73 4.41 69.82
C PRO A 947 3.53 5.36 70.08
N ASN A 948 3.67 6.35 70.97
CA ASN A 948 2.55 7.13 71.52
C ASN A 948 2.65 8.66 71.30
N ALA A 949 3.43 9.13 70.32
CA ALA A 949 3.39 10.53 69.90
C ALA A 949 2.38 10.73 68.75
N GLU A 950 1.11 10.91 69.07
CA GLU A 950 0.11 11.45 68.14
C GLU A 950 0.36 12.95 67.92
N GLN A 951 0.94 13.35 66.78
CA GLN A 951 0.71 14.66 66.16
C GLN A 951 0.80 14.57 64.61
N PRO A 952 -0.03 15.33 63.88
CA PRO A 952 -0.23 15.20 62.44
C PRO A 952 0.87 15.93 61.66
N ILE A 953 1.40 15.27 60.63
CA ILE A 953 2.27 15.84 59.59
C ILE A 953 1.50 15.52 58.30
N GLY A 954 0.86 16.45 57.57
CA GLY A 954 1.30 17.79 57.23
C GLY A 954 2.17 17.67 55.99
N ASP A 955 1.58 17.86 54.81
CA ASP A 955 2.20 17.75 53.48
C ASP A 955 3.61 18.35 53.45
N ASP A 956 4.62 17.51 53.14
CA ASP A 956 5.87 17.93 52.51
C ASP A 956 6.54 16.68 51.89
N GLU A 957 6.31 16.53 50.59
CA GLU A 957 7.17 15.77 49.68
C GLU A 957 8.54 16.42 49.64
N ASP A 958 9.51 15.93 50.43
CA ASP A 958 10.95 15.97 50.08
C ASP A 958 11.82 15.33 51.19
N LYS A 959 11.75 13.99 51.29
CA LYS A 959 12.84 13.20 51.89
C LYS A 959 13.31 12.15 50.90
N ARG A 960 14.21 12.57 50.00
CA ARG A 960 15.16 11.64 49.36
C ARG A 960 15.89 10.89 50.48
N LEU A 961 15.74 9.58 50.50
CA LEU A 961 16.59 8.70 51.30
C LEU A 961 18.03 8.89 50.80
N ASN A 962 18.88 9.48 51.65
CA ASN A 962 20.32 9.47 51.48
C ASN A 962 20.84 8.02 51.45
N SER A 963 21.90 7.79 50.69
CA SER A 963 22.66 6.55 50.65
C SER A 963 22.96 6.04 52.06
N ILE A 964 22.56 4.80 52.35
CA ILE A 964 23.09 4.06 53.49
C ILE A 964 24.54 3.73 53.12
N VAL A 965 25.47 4.41 53.78
CA VAL A 965 26.88 4.00 53.86
C VAL A 965 26.91 2.57 54.38
N GLU A 966 27.59 1.68 53.66
CA GLU A 966 27.89 0.34 54.15
C GLU A 966 28.67 0.48 55.45
N VAL A 967 28.03 0.12 56.56
CA VAL A 967 28.73 -0.14 57.81
C VAL A 967 29.22 -1.57 57.69
N ASP A 968 30.53 -1.74 57.51
CA ASP A 968 31.22 -3.02 57.64
C ASP A 968 30.86 -3.65 58.99
N GLU A 969 30.18 -4.80 58.96
CA GLU A 969 30.11 -5.72 60.09
C GLU A 969 31.18 -6.79 59.90
N ASP A 970 32.41 -6.50 60.32
CA ASP A 970 33.41 -7.54 60.58
C ASP A 970 34.36 -7.10 61.71
N LEU A 971 33.87 -6.96 62.95
CA LEU A 971 34.63 -7.06 64.22
C LEU A 971 33.59 -7.41 65.32
N ASP A 972 33.50 -8.61 65.93
CA ASP A 972 34.55 -9.29 66.68
C ASP A 972 34.49 -10.83 66.63
N SER A 973 35.64 -11.45 66.36
CA SER A 973 36.22 -12.39 67.32
C SER A 973 37.73 -12.17 67.35
N GLU A 974 38.17 -11.54 68.43
CA GLU A 974 39.57 -11.36 68.80
C GLU A 974 40.38 -12.67 68.76
N CYS A 975 41.61 -12.56 68.25
CA CYS A 975 42.77 -13.29 68.77
C CYS A 975 43.98 -12.35 68.75
N ASN A 976 44.19 -11.62 69.85
CA ASN A 976 45.45 -11.28 70.50
C ASN A 976 46.70 -10.79 69.71
N LEU A 977 47.19 -9.62 70.18
CA LEU A 977 48.59 -9.20 70.49
C LEU A 977 49.34 -8.29 69.46
N PRO A 978 50.23 -7.38 69.92
CA PRO A 978 49.97 -5.92 69.92
C PRO A 978 50.99 -5.02 69.17
N ASP A 979 50.60 -3.74 69.04
CA ASP A 979 51.34 -2.44 68.99
C ASP A 979 52.58 -2.23 68.10
N MET A 980 52.55 -1.14 67.30
CA MET A 980 53.46 0.04 67.38
C MET A 980 53.24 1.07 66.24
N ASP A 981 52.75 2.26 66.63
CA ASP A 981 53.05 3.67 66.24
C ASP A 981 53.11 4.26 64.80
N GLU A 982 52.37 5.39 64.66
CA GLU A 982 52.66 6.73 64.05
C GLU A 982 53.01 6.84 62.52
N SER A 983 52.67 7.86 61.72
CA SER A 983 51.97 9.17 61.82
C SER A 983 51.84 9.84 60.41
N ASP A 984 50.89 10.79 60.29
CA ASP A 984 50.90 12.08 59.54
C ASP A 984 50.84 12.25 57.98
N ASP A 985 49.73 12.90 57.57
CA ASP A 985 49.52 14.16 56.81
C ASP A 985 49.79 14.37 55.28
N ASP A 986 48.66 14.69 54.60
CA ASP A 986 48.33 15.90 53.81
C ASP A 986 48.79 16.23 52.34
N ASN A 987 47.75 16.56 51.53
CA ASN A 987 47.57 17.70 50.59
C ASN A 987 48.02 17.72 49.08
N ASN A 988 46.99 17.77 48.19
CA ASN A 988 46.59 18.85 47.24
C ASN A 988 46.98 18.92 45.72
N SER A 989 45.97 19.33 44.91
CA SER A 989 45.92 20.12 43.63
C SER A 989 46.01 19.51 42.19
N GLU A 990 44.85 19.43 41.52
CA GLU A 990 44.33 20.12 40.29
C GLU A 990 45.08 20.33 38.92
N ILE A 991 44.29 20.20 37.80
CA ILE A 991 44.27 20.93 36.47
C ILE A 991 44.74 20.27 35.13
N ASP A 992 43.75 19.96 34.25
CA ASP A 992 43.46 20.30 32.80
C ASP A 992 44.27 19.84 31.53
N ARG A 993 43.46 19.48 30.48
CA ARG A 993 43.50 19.78 29.00
C ARG A 993 44.04 18.83 27.88
N ASP A 994 43.07 18.36 27.06
CA ASP A 994 42.73 18.68 25.63
C ASP A 994 43.42 18.07 24.36
N ARG A 995 42.54 17.69 23.39
CA ARG A 995 42.58 17.66 21.88
C ARG A 995 43.29 16.57 21.00
N GLY A 996 42.50 15.98 20.05
CA GLY A 996 42.68 16.20 18.58
C GLY A 996 42.73 15.04 17.52
N SER A 997 41.57 14.69 16.91
CA SER A 997 41.16 14.42 15.48
C SER A 997 42.04 13.79 14.35
N GLY A 998 41.40 12.92 13.50
CA GLY A 998 41.56 12.80 12.01
C GLY A 998 41.77 11.37 11.43
N ASP A 999 40.78 10.64 10.89
CA ASP A 999 40.16 10.57 9.52
C ASP A 999 40.87 9.70 8.43
N GLN A 1000 40.03 8.99 7.64
CA GLN A 1000 40.18 8.36 6.30
C GLN A 1000 40.58 6.89 6.11
N GLY A 1001 39.59 6.05 5.77
CA GLY A 1001 39.32 5.75 4.34
C GLY A 1001 39.72 4.38 3.72
N VAL A 1002 38.73 3.75 3.07
CA VAL A 1002 38.78 3.21 1.67
C VAL A 1002 38.92 1.67 1.42
N LYS A 1003 37.84 1.12 0.81
CA LYS A 1003 37.68 0.09 -0.26
C LYS A 1003 37.82 -1.43 -0.02
N ASN A 1004 36.67 -2.10 -0.15
CA ASN A 1004 36.23 -2.97 -1.28
C ASN A 1004 37.09 -4.21 -1.67
N ARG A 1005 36.55 -5.43 -1.46
CA ARG A 1005 36.31 -6.44 -2.52
C ARG A 1005 35.69 -7.74 -2.00
N SER A 1006 34.86 -8.30 -2.87
CA SER A 1006 33.90 -9.39 -2.72
C SER A 1006 34.52 -10.78 -2.89
N SER A 1007 33.95 -11.79 -2.21
CA SER A 1007 33.77 -13.14 -2.76
C SER A 1007 32.76 -13.96 -1.95
N ASN A 1008 31.70 -14.38 -2.63
CA ASN A 1008 30.63 -15.26 -2.15
C ASN A 1008 31.15 -16.65 -1.72
N LEU A 1009 30.50 -17.25 -0.71
CA LEU A 1009 29.63 -18.42 -0.86
C LEU A 1009 29.34 -19.12 0.49
N THR A 1010 28.13 -19.68 0.55
CA THR A 1010 27.60 -20.76 1.40
C THR A 1010 26.76 -20.40 2.63
N ASN A 1011 25.45 -20.56 2.40
CA ASN A 1011 24.35 -20.64 3.35
C ASN A 1011 24.50 -21.84 4.30
N THR A 1012 24.20 -21.61 5.58
CA THR A 1012 23.32 -22.49 6.37
C THR A 1012 22.64 -21.65 7.45
N ASP A 1013 21.31 -21.73 7.41
CA ASP A 1013 20.31 -21.06 8.21
C ASP A 1013 20.20 -21.63 9.64
N GLU A 1014 19.41 -20.94 10.46
CA GLU A 1014 18.84 -21.28 11.78
C GLU A 1014 19.41 -20.54 13.00
N GLY A 1015 18.88 -19.33 13.22
CA GLY A 1015 18.91 -18.63 14.50
C GLY A 1015 17.88 -17.51 14.53
N SER A 1016 16.84 -17.69 15.36
CA SER A 1016 15.77 -16.73 15.64
C SER A 1016 16.32 -15.38 16.11
N ASP A 1017 16.13 -14.32 15.30
CA ASP A 1017 16.43 -12.93 15.65
C ASP A 1017 15.12 -12.21 16.03
N THR A 1018 14.84 -12.07 17.32
CA THR A 1018 13.82 -11.18 17.85
C THR A 1018 14.47 -9.95 18.47
N GLU A 1019 14.71 -8.88 17.70
CA GLU A 1019 14.97 -7.55 18.29
C GLU A 1019 14.40 -6.43 17.41
N GLY A 1020 13.44 -5.70 17.97
CA GLY A 1020 13.02 -4.39 17.51
C GLY A 1020 13.05 -3.45 18.70
N GLU A 1021 14.08 -2.61 18.77
CA GLU A 1021 14.15 -1.42 19.63
C GLU A 1021 14.89 -0.32 18.85
N LYS A 1022 14.15 0.74 18.52
CA LYS A 1022 14.67 2.05 18.10
C LYS A 1022 14.45 2.99 19.28
N GLU A 1023 15.52 3.42 19.95
CA GLU A 1023 15.53 4.75 20.58
C GLU A 1023 16.86 5.44 20.26
N ARG A 1024 16.73 6.65 19.71
CA ARG A 1024 17.82 7.57 19.36
C ARG A 1024 18.35 8.20 20.63
N MET A 1025 19.66 8.11 20.84
CA MET A 1025 20.40 9.06 21.68
C MET A 1025 20.24 10.48 21.12
N VAL A 1026 19.60 11.36 21.89
CA VAL A 1026 19.86 12.80 21.87
C VAL A 1026 20.43 13.11 23.25
N LEU A 1027 21.73 13.38 23.31
CA LEU A 1027 22.38 13.99 24.45
C LEU A 1027 22.10 15.49 24.38
N ASP A 1028 21.25 16.03 25.24
CA ASP A 1028 21.59 17.26 26.00
C ASP A 1028 20.66 17.52 27.21
N ASP A 1029 21.32 17.77 28.34
CA ASP A 1029 21.06 18.53 29.56
C ASP A 1029 19.62 18.83 30.13
N ARG A 1030 19.54 18.66 31.46
CA ARG A 1030 18.67 19.29 32.50
C ARG A 1030 17.31 18.67 32.90
N SER A 1031 17.38 18.01 34.05
CA SER A 1031 16.45 18.07 35.20
C SER A 1031 15.21 18.98 35.08
N MET A 1032 14.02 18.39 34.86
CA MET A 1032 12.70 18.76 35.42
C MET A 1032 11.67 17.69 34.96
N PRO A 1033 10.68 17.30 35.77
CA PRO A 1033 9.60 16.42 35.31
C PRO A 1033 8.74 17.13 34.24
N PRO A 1034 8.25 16.40 33.21
CA PRO A 1034 7.49 17.01 32.12
C PRO A 1034 6.16 17.58 32.63
N LYS A 1035 5.93 18.88 32.44
CA LYS A 1035 4.62 19.49 32.59
C LYS A 1035 3.75 19.11 31.42
N LEU A 1036 2.54 18.60 31.70
CA LEU A 1036 1.49 18.41 30.72
C LEU A 1036 1.17 19.77 30.06
N VAL A 1037 1.48 19.92 28.79
CA VAL A 1037 1.06 21.07 27.98
C VAL A 1037 -0.19 20.62 27.23
N GLU A 1038 -1.35 21.17 27.60
CA GLU A 1038 -2.60 20.95 26.87
C GLU A 1038 -2.43 21.46 25.43
N CYS A 1039 -2.45 20.53 24.48
CA CYS A 1039 -2.40 20.84 23.06
C CYS A 1039 -3.83 20.99 22.51
N PRO A 1040 -4.13 22.00 21.69
CA PRO A 1040 -5.47 22.18 21.10
C PRO A 1040 -5.96 20.99 20.28
N GLU A 1041 -5.06 20.14 19.79
CA GLU A 1041 -5.42 18.89 19.11
C GLU A 1041 -6.06 17.85 20.05
N ASP A 1042 -5.72 17.82 21.34
CA ASP A 1042 -6.28 16.86 22.30
C ASP A 1042 -7.74 17.19 22.64
N ASP A 1043 -8.07 18.48 22.71
CA ASP A 1043 -9.46 18.94 22.87
C ASP A 1043 -10.28 18.69 21.61
N LEU A 1044 -9.69 18.86 20.42
CA LEU A 1044 -10.34 18.49 19.16
C LEU A 1044 -10.57 16.99 19.05
N PHE A 1045 -9.61 16.17 19.50
CA PHE A 1045 -9.74 14.73 19.53
C PHE A 1045 -10.82 14.27 20.51
N ARG A 1046 -10.84 14.81 21.73
CA ARG A 1046 -11.91 14.51 22.70
C ARG A 1046 -13.28 14.94 22.20
N LYS A 1047 -13.37 16.11 21.57
CA LYS A 1047 -14.62 16.65 21.03
C LYS A 1047 -15.10 15.86 19.81
N GLU A 1048 -14.20 15.38 18.97
CA GLU A 1048 -14.53 14.53 17.82
C GLU A 1048 -14.85 13.09 18.26
N PHE A 1049 -14.21 12.58 19.31
CA PHE A 1049 -14.53 11.30 19.92
C PHE A 1049 -15.93 11.33 20.57
N ASP A 1050 -16.25 12.40 21.30
CA ASP A 1050 -17.60 12.62 21.84
C ASP A 1050 -18.63 12.85 20.74
N ARG A 1051 -18.23 13.48 19.62
CA ARG A 1051 -19.08 13.62 18.42
C ARG A 1051 -19.36 12.27 17.78
N ILE A 1052 -18.36 11.40 17.62
CA ILE A 1052 -18.52 10.05 17.04
C ILE A 1052 -19.34 9.14 17.96
N MET A 1053 -19.14 9.23 19.28
CA MET A 1053 -19.95 8.51 20.27
C MET A 1053 -21.40 8.98 20.30
N SER A 1054 -21.65 10.28 20.13
CA SER A 1054 -23.00 10.83 20.01
C SER A 1054 -23.64 10.53 18.65
N GLU A 1055 -22.90 10.54 17.53
CA GLU A 1055 -23.38 10.11 16.20
C GLU A 1055 -23.70 8.61 16.17
N SER A 1056 -22.94 7.77 16.88
CA SER A 1056 -23.20 6.33 17.08
C SER A 1056 -24.49 6.08 17.86
N LEU A 1057 -24.73 6.86 18.93
CA LEU A 1057 -25.96 6.78 19.73
C LEU A 1057 -27.18 7.31 18.96
N ILE A 1058 -27.01 8.33 18.10
CA ILE A 1058 -28.07 8.87 17.24
C ILE A 1058 -28.38 7.93 16.07
N SER A 1059 -27.35 7.28 15.50
CA SER A 1059 -27.52 6.30 14.40
C SER A 1059 -28.24 5.03 14.85
N ARG A 1060 -27.97 4.53 16.08
CA ARG A 1060 -28.77 3.46 16.70
C ARG A 1060 -30.21 3.88 17.02
N GLY A 1061 -30.48 5.19 17.12
CA GLY A 1061 -31.81 5.75 17.36
C GLY A 1061 -32.66 5.98 16.11
N GLN A 1062 -32.05 5.98 14.91
CA GLN A 1062 -32.73 6.30 13.65
C GLN A 1062 -33.18 5.08 12.84
N GLU A 1063 -32.73 3.86 13.16
CA GLU A 1063 -33.32 2.62 12.62
C GLU A 1063 -34.60 2.23 13.37
N ALA A 1064 -35.62 3.09 13.26
CA ALA A 1064 -36.98 2.73 13.59
C ALA A 1064 -37.64 2.06 12.37
N ILE A 1065 -37.93 0.77 12.54
CA ILE A 1065 -38.82 -0.05 11.70
C ILE A 1065 -40.11 0.74 11.43
N ARG A 1066 -40.38 1.08 10.16
CA ARG A 1066 -41.71 1.55 9.75
C ARG A 1066 -42.67 0.37 9.71
N GLY A 1067 -43.42 0.19 10.78
CA GLY A 1067 -44.56 -0.71 10.89
C GLY A 1067 -45.59 -0.20 11.91
N THR A 1068 -46.59 0.54 11.42
CA THR A 1068 -47.95 0.74 11.96
C THR A 1068 -48.21 0.71 13.49
N LEU A 1069 -48.34 1.93 14.04
CA LEU A 1069 -49.27 2.42 15.08
C LEU A 1069 -49.58 1.61 16.36
N ASN A 1070 -49.22 2.27 17.48
CA ASN A 1070 -49.72 2.15 18.86
C ASN A 1070 -49.29 0.93 19.69
N ASP A 1071 -48.09 0.98 20.27
CA ASP A 1071 -47.79 0.21 21.49
C ASP A 1071 -47.23 1.11 22.59
N ILE A 1072 -47.89 1.06 23.75
CA ILE A 1072 -47.53 1.78 24.97
C ILE A 1072 -46.53 0.89 25.73
N VAL A 1073 -45.28 1.35 25.88
CA VAL A 1073 -44.23 0.62 26.61
C VAL A 1073 -44.54 0.60 28.12
N ILE A 1074 -44.69 -0.59 28.70
CA ILE A 1074 -44.87 -0.80 30.15
C ILE A 1074 -43.52 -1.22 30.77
N PRO A 1075 -43.05 -0.58 31.86
CA PRO A 1075 -41.78 -0.93 32.52
C PRO A 1075 -41.71 -2.38 33.04
N MET A 1076 -40.60 -3.07 32.74
CA MET A 1076 -40.35 -4.50 33.02
C MET A 1076 -40.64 -4.94 34.47
N ASN A 1077 -40.41 -4.06 35.45
CA ASN A 1077 -40.56 -4.39 36.87
C ASN A 1077 -42.01 -4.63 37.32
N LYS A 1078 -43.02 -4.20 36.53
CA LYS A 1078 -44.44 -4.48 36.82
C LYS A 1078 -44.98 -5.74 36.13
N LEU A 1079 -44.31 -6.23 35.08
CA LEU A 1079 -44.64 -7.48 34.38
C LEU A 1079 -44.18 -8.72 35.14
N VAL A 1080 -43.07 -8.64 35.88
CA VAL A 1080 -42.56 -9.74 36.72
C VAL A 1080 -43.49 -10.03 37.90
N ALA A 1081 -44.11 -9.00 38.48
CA ALA A 1081 -45.09 -9.16 39.56
C ALA A 1081 -46.43 -9.77 39.08
N ALA A 1082 -46.83 -9.53 37.83
CA ALA A 1082 -48.05 -10.08 37.23
C ALA A 1082 -47.90 -11.55 36.76
N LYS A 1083 -46.68 -12.00 36.41
CA LYS A 1083 -46.42 -13.39 36.00
C LYS A 1083 -46.57 -14.42 37.15
N LYS A 1084 -46.59 -13.99 38.42
CA LYS A 1084 -46.82 -14.89 39.57
C LYS A 1084 -48.30 -15.21 39.83
N SER A 1085 -49.26 -14.51 39.20
CA SER A 1085 -50.70 -14.66 39.51
C SER A 1085 -51.54 -15.32 38.40
N VAL A 1086 -50.91 -15.86 37.35
CA VAL A 1086 -51.61 -16.59 36.27
C VAL A 1086 -50.87 -17.92 36.05
N ALA A 1087 -51.08 -18.86 36.97
CA ALA A 1087 -50.70 -20.25 36.80
C ALA A 1087 -51.98 -21.07 36.68
N PHE A 1088 -52.14 -21.77 35.55
CA PHE A 1088 -53.08 -22.89 35.44
C PHE A 1088 -52.59 -24.00 36.37
N SER A 1089 -53.39 -24.35 37.36
CA SER A 1089 -53.18 -25.55 38.18
C SER A 1089 -53.60 -26.77 37.36
N ASP A 1090 -52.66 -27.40 36.65
CA ASP A 1090 -52.88 -28.75 36.10
C ASP A 1090 -52.47 -29.82 37.11
N ILE A 1091 -53.49 -30.56 37.51
CA ILE A 1091 -53.49 -31.80 38.27
C ILE A 1091 -53.15 -32.93 37.30
N GLY A 1092 -52.12 -33.74 37.59
CA GLY A 1092 -52.02 -35.08 37.01
C GLY A 1092 -50.61 -35.57 36.65
N SER A 1093 -49.83 -35.99 37.65
CA SER A 1093 -48.98 -37.20 37.58
C SER A 1093 -48.22 -37.38 38.90
N ALA A 1094 -48.87 -38.05 39.84
CA ALA A 1094 -48.21 -38.66 40.99
C ALA A 1094 -48.17 -40.18 40.77
N ALA A 1095 -46.97 -40.77 40.87
CA ALA A 1095 -46.75 -42.09 41.48
C ALA A 1095 -45.25 -42.37 41.69
N SER A 1096 -44.74 -42.09 42.89
CA SER A 1096 -44.11 -43.11 43.76
C SER A 1096 -43.79 -42.56 45.16
N SER A 1097 -44.47 -43.16 46.17
CA SER A 1097 -44.11 -43.34 47.61
C SER A 1097 -43.67 -42.13 48.48
N LYS A 1098 -44.21 -41.87 49.69
CA LYS A 1098 -44.95 -42.68 50.68
C LYS A 1098 -45.66 -41.79 51.74
N ASP A 1099 -46.80 -42.29 52.22
CA ASP A 1099 -47.51 -42.14 53.53
C ASP A 1099 -48.06 -40.73 53.90
N GLU A 1100 -49.35 -40.41 53.68
CA GLU A 1100 -50.60 -40.73 54.42
C GLU A 1100 -50.70 -40.22 55.86
N GLU A 1101 -51.53 -39.17 56.08
CA GLU A 1101 -52.61 -39.18 57.10
C GLU A 1101 -53.67 -38.08 56.86
N ASN A 1102 -54.92 -38.53 56.79
CA ASN A 1102 -56.22 -37.90 57.08
C ASN A 1102 -56.68 -36.56 56.46
N SER A 1103 -57.64 -36.76 55.53
CA SER A 1103 -58.84 -35.99 55.18
C SER A 1103 -59.49 -35.10 56.24
N GLU A 1104 -60.09 -33.98 55.81
CA GLU A 1104 -61.57 -33.84 55.69
C GLU A 1104 -62.06 -32.46 55.18
N LYS A 1105 -63.09 -32.52 54.30
CA LYS A 1105 -64.21 -31.57 54.03
C LYS A 1105 -64.11 -30.46 52.94
N LEU A 1106 -64.46 -30.87 51.71
CA LEU A 1106 -65.64 -30.51 50.87
C LEU A 1106 -66.17 -29.06 50.68
N ASN A 1107 -66.58 -28.84 49.40
CA ASN A 1107 -67.50 -27.86 48.76
C ASN A 1107 -66.83 -26.67 48.04
N ASN A 1108 -67.16 -26.23 46.82
CA ASN A 1108 -68.18 -26.56 45.81
C ASN A 1108 -67.79 -25.90 44.46
N ASN A 1109 -68.26 -26.47 43.34
CA ASN A 1109 -68.44 -25.94 41.98
C ASN A 1109 -68.02 -24.49 41.66
N GLU A 1110 -66.96 -24.31 40.86
CA GLU A 1110 -66.78 -23.15 39.98
C GLU A 1110 -66.30 -23.61 38.59
N THR A 1111 -66.89 -23.07 37.53
CA THR A 1111 -66.41 -23.27 36.15
C THR A 1111 -65.02 -22.69 36.01
N PRO A 1112 -64.09 -23.34 35.28
CA PRO A 1112 -62.72 -22.85 35.18
C PRO A 1112 -62.71 -21.55 34.36
N THR A 1113 -62.15 -20.48 34.94
CA THR A 1113 -62.03 -19.15 34.33
C THR A 1113 -60.57 -18.77 34.14
N LEU A 1114 -60.28 -18.05 33.06
CA LEU A 1114 -58.97 -17.58 32.64
C LEU A 1114 -58.81 -16.10 33.05
N ASN A 1115 -57.83 -15.79 33.91
CA ASN A 1115 -57.59 -14.43 34.39
C ASN A 1115 -56.74 -13.63 33.39
N LEU A 1116 -57.33 -12.61 32.74
CA LEU A 1116 -56.66 -11.70 31.81
C LEU A 1116 -56.52 -10.29 32.43
N MET A 1117 -55.35 -9.65 32.36
CA MET A 1117 -55.19 -8.25 32.80
C MET A 1117 -55.53 -7.28 31.66
N VAL A 1118 -56.52 -6.40 31.90
CA VAL A 1118 -56.95 -5.37 30.96
C VAL A 1118 -56.52 -3.99 31.46
N MET A 1119 -55.89 -3.19 30.60
CA MET A 1119 -55.46 -1.83 30.93
C MET A 1119 -56.61 -0.84 30.74
N THR A 1120 -57.00 -0.14 31.81
CA THR A 1120 -58.07 0.88 31.84
C THR A 1120 -57.49 2.26 32.18
N ARG A 1121 -58.11 3.34 31.69
CA ARG A 1121 -57.70 4.73 31.99
C ARG A 1121 -58.57 5.30 33.12
N ALA A 1122 -57.96 5.75 34.22
CA ALA A 1122 -58.67 6.49 35.27
C ALA A 1122 -58.64 8.01 34.99
N LYS A 1123 -59.59 8.78 35.57
CA LYS A 1123 -59.64 10.26 35.46
C LYS A 1123 -58.30 10.86 35.93
N GLY A 1124 -57.46 11.23 34.97
CA GLY A 1124 -56.09 11.69 35.19
C GLY A 1124 -55.04 10.81 34.50
N ASN A 1125 -55.21 10.51 33.21
CA ASN A 1125 -54.24 10.01 32.20
C ASN A 1125 -53.12 9.02 32.59
N LYS A 1126 -53.22 8.30 33.71
CA LYS A 1126 -52.31 7.22 34.11
C LYS A 1126 -52.95 5.85 33.81
N PRO A 1127 -52.26 4.91 33.12
CA PRO A 1127 -52.79 3.58 32.84
C PRO A 1127 -52.89 2.72 34.11
N LEU A 1128 -54.03 2.07 34.33
CA LEU A 1128 -54.31 1.18 35.45
C LEU A 1128 -54.66 -0.22 34.94
N LEU A 1129 -53.91 -1.25 35.34
CA LEU A 1129 -54.17 -2.65 35.00
C LEU A 1129 -55.26 -3.22 35.94
N LYS A 1130 -56.34 -3.78 35.38
CA LYS A 1130 -57.40 -4.48 36.13
C LYS A 1130 -57.50 -5.94 35.67
N PRO A 1131 -57.50 -6.93 36.57
CA PRO A 1131 -57.76 -8.32 36.21
C PRO A 1131 -59.24 -8.51 35.85
N VAL A 1132 -59.49 -9.21 34.74
CA VAL A 1132 -60.81 -9.59 34.21
C VAL A 1132 -60.82 -11.11 34.05
N GLN A 1133 -61.79 -11.78 34.65
CA GLN A 1133 -61.94 -13.23 34.57
C GLN A 1133 -62.80 -13.59 33.36
N VAL A 1134 -62.27 -14.40 32.45
CA VAL A 1134 -62.96 -14.80 31.21
C VAL A 1134 -63.23 -16.31 31.24
N PRO A 1135 -64.46 -16.78 30.98
CA PRO A 1135 -64.76 -18.22 30.92
C PRO A 1135 -63.96 -18.92 29.82
N ILE A 1136 -63.53 -20.17 30.06
CA ILE A 1136 -62.69 -20.95 29.13
C ILE A 1136 -63.38 -21.24 27.78
N ASP A 1137 -64.70 -21.14 27.73
CA ASP A 1137 -65.51 -21.39 26.53
C ASP A 1137 -65.54 -20.19 25.55
N SER A 1138 -64.84 -19.09 25.87
CA SER A 1138 -64.74 -17.92 25.00
C SER A 1138 -63.74 -18.14 23.85
N ASP A 1139 -64.09 -17.70 22.64
CA ASP A 1139 -63.21 -17.76 21.44
C ASP A 1139 -61.81 -17.14 21.68
N LEU A 1140 -61.71 -16.17 22.59
CA LEU A 1140 -60.44 -15.56 22.98
C LEU A 1140 -59.54 -16.52 23.77
N ALA A 1141 -60.11 -17.36 24.63
CA ALA A 1141 -59.38 -18.36 25.40
C ALA A 1141 -58.93 -19.54 24.52
N LEU A 1142 -59.78 -19.95 23.56
CA LEU A 1142 -59.46 -21.02 22.60
C LEU A 1142 -58.36 -20.62 21.62
N SER A 1143 -58.38 -19.39 21.09
CA SER A 1143 -57.33 -18.88 20.19
C SER A 1143 -55.98 -18.70 20.88
N LEU A 1144 -55.97 -18.26 22.15
CA LEU A 1144 -54.73 -18.21 22.96
C LEU A 1144 -54.15 -19.60 23.22
N LYS A 1145 -55.01 -20.59 23.52
CA LYS A 1145 -54.57 -21.97 23.73
C LYS A 1145 -53.99 -22.59 22.45
N GLN A 1146 -54.62 -22.38 21.29
CA GLN A 1146 -54.08 -22.84 20.00
C GLN A 1146 -52.73 -22.18 19.66
N LYS A 1147 -52.58 -20.89 19.96
CA LYS A 1147 -51.31 -20.17 19.72
C LYS A 1147 -50.19 -20.68 20.65
N GLU A 1148 -50.49 -20.97 21.91
CA GLU A 1148 -49.53 -21.54 22.85
C GLU A 1148 -49.14 -22.98 22.48
N GLU A 1149 -50.08 -23.77 21.98
CA GLU A 1149 -49.82 -25.14 21.50
C GLU A 1149 -48.96 -25.15 20.24
N ALA A 1150 -49.16 -24.20 19.32
CA ALA A 1150 -48.30 -23.99 18.16
C ALA A 1150 -46.87 -23.58 18.56
N GLU A 1151 -46.71 -22.65 19.51
CA GLU A 1151 -45.39 -22.23 19.99
C GLU A 1151 -44.66 -23.37 20.72
N ARG A 1152 -45.39 -24.23 21.43
CA ARG A 1152 -44.84 -25.43 22.08
C ARG A 1152 -44.40 -26.47 21.05
N ALA A 1153 -45.15 -26.66 19.97
CA ALA A 1153 -44.78 -27.56 18.86
C ALA A 1153 -43.53 -27.04 18.12
N GLU A 1154 -43.43 -25.73 17.89
CA GLU A 1154 -42.25 -25.10 17.29
C GLU A 1154 -41.01 -25.27 18.18
N LYS A 1155 -41.12 -25.03 19.49
CA LYS A 1155 -40.03 -25.27 20.45
C LYS A 1155 -39.61 -26.74 20.49
N GLN A 1156 -40.54 -27.68 20.35
CA GLN A 1156 -40.22 -29.12 20.28
C GLN A 1156 -39.51 -29.48 18.97
N GLN A 1157 -39.91 -28.89 17.83
CA GLN A 1157 -39.19 -29.06 16.56
C GLN A 1157 -37.77 -28.49 16.63
N VAL A 1158 -37.59 -27.29 17.18
CA VAL A 1158 -36.26 -26.69 17.36
C VAL A 1158 -35.41 -27.55 18.28
N LYS A 1159 -35.94 -28.02 19.41
CA LYS A 1159 -35.21 -28.92 20.33
C LYS A 1159 -34.80 -30.23 19.64
N LYS A 1160 -35.67 -30.80 18.81
CA LYS A 1160 -35.36 -32.02 18.03
C LYS A 1160 -34.28 -31.76 16.99
N LEU A 1161 -34.31 -30.60 16.33
CA LEU A 1161 -33.28 -30.18 15.37
C LEU A 1161 -31.93 -29.99 16.07
N THR A 1162 -31.89 -29.35 17.23
CA THR A 1162 -30.67 -29.16 18.02
C THR A 1162 -30.07 -30.50 18.50
N LEU A 1163 -30.91 -31.44 18.95
CA LEU A 1163 -30.46 -32.79 19.31
C LEU A 1163 -29.86 -33.53 18.11
N HIS A 1164 -30.50 -33.43 16.94
CA HIS A 1164 -30.01 -34.06 15.72
C HIS A 1164 -28.70 -33.44 15.20
N ILE A 1165 -28.49 -32.15 15.44
CA ILE A 1165 -27.22 -31.45 15.18
C ILE A 1165 -26.13 -31.94 16.14
N ASN A 1166 -26.47 -32.15 17.42
CA ASN A 1166 -25.51 -32.65 18.40
C ASN A 1166 -25.10 -34.12 18.14
N GLU A 1167 -26.05 -35.00 17.81
CA GLU A 1167 -25.75 -36.38 17.41
C GLU A 1167 -24.89 -36.43 16.14
N ARG A 1168 -25.12 -35.52 15.18
CA ARG A 1168 -24.29 -35.43 13.97
C ARG A 1168 -22.87 -34.95 14.28
N ARG A 1169 -22.70 -34.01 15.21
CA ARG A 1169 -21.38 -33.58 15.70
C ARG A 1169 -20.63 -34.71 16.40
N GLU A 1170 -21.30 -35.50 17.25
CA GLU A 1170 -20.67 -36.68 17.89
C GLU A 1170 -20.27 -37.74 16.84
N MET A 1171 -21.07 -37.95 15.80
CA MET A 1171 -20.71 -38.86 14.69
C MET A 1171 -19.53 -38.34 13.86
N GLU A 1172 -19.40 -37.02 13.69
CA GLU A 1172 -18.28 -36.38 13.00
C GLU A 1172 -16.99 -36.37 13.85
N GLU A 1173 -17.10 -36.17 15.17
CA GLU A 1173 -15.99 -36.29 16.13
C GLU A 1173 -15.47 -37.74 16.21
N THR A 1174 -16.36 -38.73 16.27
CA THR A 1174 -15.97 -40.15 16.25
C THR A 1174 -15.39 -40.63 14.90
N MET A 1175 -15.71 -39.96 13.79
CA MET A 1175 -15.10 -40.20 12.47
C MET A 1175 -13.74 -39.50 12.32
N THR A 1176 -13.56 -38.32 12.89
CA THR A 1176 -12.28 -37.58 12.86
C THR A 1176 -11.22 -38.24 13.76
N ASP A 1177 -11.61 -38.81 14.91
CA ASP A 1177 -10.72 -39.61 15.75
C ASP A 1177 -10.24 -40.92 15.07
N LYS A 1178 -11.07 -41.52 14.20
CA LYS A 1178 -10.65 -42.70 13.41
C LYS A 1178 -9.71 -42.34 12.25
N ASN A 1179 -9.84 -41.14 11.66
CA ASN A 1179 -8.97 -40.70 10.58
C ASN A 1179 -7.61 -40.15 11.09
N ASN A 1180 -7.54 -39.58 12.29
CA ASN A 1180 -6.29 -39.08 12.88
C ASN A 1180 -5.38 -40.19 13.44
N SER A 1181 -5.87 -41.42 13.60
CA SER A 1181 -5.05 -42.56 14.05
C SER A 1181 -4.27 -43.25 12.91
N MET A 1182 -4.51 -42.90 11.64
CA MET A 1182 -3.93 -43.63 10.48
C MET A 1182 -2.87 -42.86 9.68
N LEU A 1183 -2.26 -41.79 10.22
CA LEU A 1183 -1.22 -41.02 9.51
C LEU A 1183 -0.06 -40.55 10.42
N VAL A 1184 0.64 -41.51 11.04
CA VAL A 1184 2.06 -41.33 11.39
C VAL A 1184 2.84 -42.54 10.87
N ILE A 1185 3.11 -42.54 9.56
CA ILE A 1185 4.16 -43.42 8.99
C ILE A 1185 5.49 -42.72 9.24
N ASN A 1186 6.17 -43.19 10.28
CA ASN A 1186 7.47 -42.73 10.72
C ASN A 1186 8.56 -43.30 9.78
N PHE A 1187 9.07 -42.50 8.84
CA PHE A 1187 10.02 -42.94 7.80
C PHE A 1187 11.48 -43.17 8.26
N ASN A 1188 11.78 -43.14 9.57
CA ASN A 1188 13.15 -43.23 10.09
C ASN A 1188 13.47 -44.51 10.87
N ARG A 1189 12.88 -45.66 10.49
CA ARG A 1189 13.19 -46.93 11.19
C ARG A 1189 13.30 -48.16 10.31
N ASP A 1190 14.09 -48.09 9.23
CA ASP A 1190 14.54 -49.29 8.51
C ASP A 1190 16.05 -49.30 8.28
N SER A 1191 16.78 -49.75 9.31
CA SER A 1191 18.04 -50.49 9.13
C SER A 1191 18.38 -51.25 10.40
N ARG A 1192 17.63 -52.31 10.71
CA ARG A 1192 18.12 -53.44 11.51
C ARG A 1192 17.59 -54.75 10.95
N ARG A 1193 18.53 -55.62 10.57
CA ARG A 1193 18.27 -56.99 10.08
C ARG A 1193 17.42 -57.77 11.09
N LYS A 1194 16.31 -58.36 10.64
CA LYS A 1194 15.49 -59.27 11.46
C LYS A 1194 16.30 -60.53 11.81
N TYR A 1195 16.37 -60.84 13.10
CA TYR A 1195 16.91 -62.09 13.63
C TYR A 1195 15.91 -63.22 13.37
N GLN A 1196 16.39 -64.35 12.85
CA GLN A 1196 15.56 -65.49 12.44
C GLN A 1196 15.76 -66.63 13.45
N HIS A 1197 14.69 -67.07 14.12
CA HIS A 1197 14.77 -68.16 15.09
C HIS A 1197 15.06 -69.50 14.39
N PRO A 1198 15.93 -70.36 14.94
CA PRO A 1198 16.12 -71.71 14.41
C PRO A 1198 14.85 -72.56 14.67
N LYS A 1199 14.49 -73.36 13.66
CA LYS A 1199 13.29 -74.20 13.60
C LYS A 1199 13.01 -74.96 14.91
N GLY A 1200 11.80 -74.79 15.47
CA GLY A 1200 11.29 -75.71 16.51
C GLY A 1200 10.42 -75.13 17.62
N ALA A 1201 10.13 -73.82 17.68
CA ALA A 1201 9.20 -73.25 18.66
C ALA A 1201 7.98 -72.62 17.95
N PRO A 1202 6.74 -72.83 18.45
CA PRO A 1202 5.55 -72.23 17.85
C PRO A 1202 5.45 -70.74 18.19
N ASP A 1203 4.98 -69.94 17.23
CA ASP A 1203 4.78 -68.49 17.37
C ASP A 1203 3.76 -68.18 18.48
N ILE A 1204 4.05 -67.13 19.24
CA ILE A 1204 3.27 -66.64 20.39
C ILE A 1204 1.81 -66.30 20.02
N ASP A 1205 1.56 -65.94 18.76
CA ASP A 1205 0.24 -65.59 18.24
C ASP A 1205 -0.70 -66.81 18.05
N LEU A 1206 -0.18 -68.04 18.18
CA LEU A 1206 -0.98 -69.26 18.26
C LEU A 1206 -1.35 -69.65 19.71
N ILE A 1207 -0.77 -69.00 20.72
CA ILE A 1207 -0.97 -69.32 22.14
C ILE A 1207 -2.00 -68.40 22.80
N PHE A 1208 -2.09 -67.14 22.35
CA PHE A 1208 -3.04 -66.17 22.89
C PHE A 1208 -3.93 -65.66 21.76
N GLY A 1209 -5.06 -66.34 21.55
CA GLY A 1209 -6.03 -65.98 20.51
C GLY A 1209 -6.46 -64.51 20.56
N SER A 1210 -6.72 -63.96 19.38
CA SER A 1210 -7.07 -62.56 19.13
C SER A 1210 -8.24 -62.09 20.00
N LYS A 1211 -8.01 -61.05 20.82
CA LYS A 1211 -9.06 -60.14 21.26
C LYS A 1211 -8.97 -58.85 20.46
#